data_AF-A0A4R2KBG4-F1
#
_entry.id   AF-A0A4R2KBG4-F1
#
_cell.length_a   1.000
_cell.length_b   1.000
_cell.length_c   1.000
_cell.angle_alpha   90.00
_cell.angle_beta   90.00
_cell.angle_gamma   90.00
#
_symmetry.space_group_name_H-M   'P 1'
#
loop_
_entity.id
_entity.type
_entity.pdbx_description
1 polymer ?
#
loop_
_entity_poly.entity_id
_entity_poly.type
_entity_poly.pdbx_seq_one_letter_code
_entity_poly.pdbx_strand_id
1 'polypeptide(L)'
;MMRAMRTLGSGLVVILVLAFGMLAFGPGAARAQDWAVHTLRNVTFAVPTDWQETLRQRDQEVDFQSPDGRFELWARWWFPDEPLLGFPDIVSHKALTLAGNEALFIYSGPEEDRMLYLAFLKKDAEGEQFLFQLIAHGVALKDHEQMFNALVAHLSIDGVPLLGKAPASVPGQQTAAEQAVPPPPPAAGGIGLPLPPGWTASPLDGTGVRRILAVAPGRDALVLAAVATGQGGQDARALVDAYLGLLHRDTIVVKEIRGETYPQIAGNAVHALDVEAKIFPVDGVALPYQRGRVGIYQGGDAARAFLVVTMRPADEDGALANALDTIARGLDLDAATRAAPAAPPVPVAQSPVDPETQGSLDSLSAAIPPTPHPSAPGDDAAGSEWLPELTRRFGDCRLVPLANWSDPVRPELEKAKVDLRFVALCQGGAYPVYGVHFPYDPRGPTEDYFHPLYAGVFVAGGNRACSFLEVEDRVLSSIGLKDATTLRLDLEDLPAAGAPGDGVAVAAPGTPAAPPLPTATAAAGPQVLFDGKGLGRLVPFGFAGGDFATQAQLTGKALRIEIPKDSGWARIGLATPDALIRMPDRGAARAVEIAATIDGGVSNGLSFALTPPDKAALDPDEGHDIALHLVRGDDGIARATMTRRDLRPDLQARFPWPGNETDLALVLRPDQVAELRRGDGTRLAWFDIGGDFAGRDWVLQTYLQVPGKHRAASLKLTGLAVGPVPEAALPDIDAPAEGPRSLVLFDGTAIVPVWAAIQPNDLALDRLGALDDGALRIAWPEIDRTSYLGLYTPEAALWLDDFRADARARIGVEFDGEATGDVEISFQQAYGLPNNLTGNGAYALGFRRQEDGTYTALSAVKAREKEGLRAEGLARVPDHVDLIVTPRGVAVEAEGLSLDPVPVPDLADGVGLRFWVVAQKPASGTPRLTLRRVEADYRPGPAAKPPEPAAGVAPLEETVIFDGSPGTGWTPVSAGDAVFEELAAQTADGLTLARREAPPNSNRIALASAAAVIDIDKRIETTPLEVRFQFDPAEPDIGTRVFFTTNPGAYADKAGFVVSLRRLPEGRNEGRVQVTLHAGHFSYGHWTRTLPAGWQETWDGRMTLVLGAGRVAVMLGDREVLAANTDRSGRFRSYHIAIVPGGLENRGSGRVTLRRIATAWRMPDGMTEMDRLRLVDADAFDAEAFADLLAAQLTD
;
A
#
# COMPACT_ATOMS: atom_id res chain seq x y z
N MET A 1 -59.29 21.30 18.41
CA MET A 1 -60.26 21.50 17.31
C MET A 1 -60.84 22.90 17.47
N MET A 2 -60.73 23.76 16.44
CA MET A 2 -61.30 25.13 16.34
C MET A 2 -60.66 26.18 17.26
N ARG A 3 -60.35 27.41 16.83
CA ARG A 3 -60.67 28.22 15.63
C ARG A 3 -59.66 29.39 15.68
N ALA A 4 -58.81 29.62 14.69
CA ALA A 4 -59.10 30.25 13.39
C ALA A 4 -59.96 31.53 13.49
N MET A 5 -59.44 32.60 12.90
CA MET A 5 -60.02 33.93 12.63
C MET A 5 -59.83 35.04 13.67
N ARG A 6 -58.76 35.82 13.49
CA ARG A 6 -58.80 37.30 13.52
C ARG A 6 -57.61 37.87 12.75
N THR A 7 -57.81 38.00 11.44
CA THR A 7 -57.00 38.79 10.52
C THR A 7 -57.45 40.26 10.53
N LEU A 8 -56.52 41.12 10.12
CA LEU A 8 -56.64 42.51 9.68
C LEU A 8 -56.59 43.60 10.75
N GLY A 9 -55.40 44.20 10.86
CA GLY A 9 -55.28 45.61 11.24
C GLY A 9 -54.05 45.96 12.06
N SER A 10 -52.82 45.86 11.51
CA SER A 10 -51.61 46.55 12.00
C SER A 10 -50.42 46.45 11.02
N GLY A 11 -50.67 46.54 9.71
CA GLY A 11 -49.65 46.36 8.66
C GLY A 11 -48.97 47.63 8.15
N LEU A 12 -49.20 48.81 8.74
CA LEU A 12 -48.79 50.09 8.11
C LEU A 12 -47.89 51.01 8.96
N VAL A 13 -47.47 50.62 10.16
CA VAL A 13 -46.64 51.49 11.03
C VAL A 13 -45.25 50.89 11.34
N VAL A 14 -45.03 49.58 11.13
CA VAL A 14 -43.71 48.95 11.35
C VAL A 14 -42.77 49.09 10.13
N ILE A 15 -43.30 49.37 8.94
CA ILE A 15 -42.50 49.51 7.72
C ILE A 15 -41.76 50.86 7.67
N LEU A 16 -42.24 51.89 8.36
CA LEU A 16 -41.60 53.22 8.31
C LEU A 16 -40.42 53.40 9.29
N VAL A 17 -40.28 52.56 10.32
CA VAL A 17 -39.14 52.60 11.25
C VAL A 17 -38.00 51.68 10.80
N LEU A 18 -38.30 50.62 10.02
CA LEU A 18 -37.27 49.78 9.38
C LEU A 18 -36.64 50.42 8.13
N ALA A 19 -37.34 51.35 7.47
CA ALA A 19 -36.83 52.04 6.28
C ALA A 19 -35.81 53.17 6.60
N PHE A 20 -35.77 53.68 7.84
CA PHE A 20 -34.79 54.71 8.25
C PHE A 20 -33.58 54.15 9.02
N GLY A 21 -33.61 52.87 9.43
CA GLY A 21 -32.47 52.17 10.04
C GLY A 21 -31.48 51.54 9.05
N MET A 22 -31.87 51.36 7.79
CA MET A 22 -31.03 50.73 6.74
C MET A 22 -30.27 51.72 5.84
N LEU A 23 -30.38 53.03 6.06
CA LEU A 23 -29.66 54.04 5.28
C LEU A 23 -28.35 54.54 5.93
N ALA A 24 -27.90 53.91 7.02
CA ALA A 24 -26.64 54.23 7.70
C ALA A 24 -25.50 53.20 7.46
N PHE A 25 -25.75 52.13 6.70
CA PHE A 25 -24.69 51.23 6.21
C PHE A 25 -24.51 51.45 4.71
N GLY A 26 -23.91 52.59 4.35
CA GLY A 26 -23.29 52.70 3.03
C GLY A 26 -22.26 51.57 2.87
N PRO A 27 -21.97 51.12 1.63
CA PRO A 27 -20.89 50.17 1.40
C PRO A 27 -19.65 50.75 2.07
N GLY A 28 -19.18 50.09 3.13
CA GLY A 28 -17.98 50.50 3.82
C GLY A 28 -16.93 50.65 2.75
N ALA A 29 -16.36 51.85 2.62
CA ALA A 29 -15.23 52.07 1.73
C ALA A 29 -14.27 50.90 1.98
N ALA A 30 -14.03 50.07 0.96
CA ALA A 30 -13.15 48.92 1.06
C ALA A 30 -11.86 49.45 1.69
N ARG A 31 -11.63 49.11 2.96
CA ARG A 31 -10.37 49.47 3.60
C ARG A 31 -9.32 48.81 2.75
N ALA A 32 -8.34 49.59 2.30
CA ALA A 32 -7.16 49.02 1.68
C ALA A 32 -6.68 47.90 2.61
N GLN A 33 -6.63 46.68 2.10
CA GLN A 33 -6.18 45.53 2.87
C GLN A 33 -4.73 45.82 3.25
N ASP A 34 -4.43 45.87 4.54
CA ASP A 34 -3.07 46.08 5.02
C ASP A 34 -2.28 44.78 4.82
N TRP A 35 -1.00 44.90 4.44
CA TRP A 35 -0.13 43.76 4.14
C TRP A 35 1.07 43.74 5.09
N ALA A 36 1.35 42.58 5.69
CA ALA A 36 2.54 42.33 6.50
C ALA A 36 3.65 41.75 5.61
N VAL A 37 4.85 42.34 5.67
CA VAL A 37 6.01 41.90 4.88
C VAL A 37 6.81 40.85 5.66
N HIS A 38 7.15 39.75 4.98
CA HIS A 38 7.94 38.65 5.51
C HIS A 38 9.15 38.41 4.63
N THR A 39 10.27 38.04 5.25
CA THR A 39 11.51 37.69 4.56
C THR A 39 11.91 36.26 4.91
N LEU A 40 12.22 35.48 3.88
CA LEU A 40 12.71 34.11 3.96
C LEU A 40 13.97 34.00 3.08
N ARG A 41 15.14 34.14 3.70
CA ARG A 41 16.45 34.30 3.01
C ARG A 41 16.42 35.48 2.03
N ASN A 42 16.69 35.22 0.75
CA ASN A 42 16.68 36.18 -0.35
C ASN A 42 15.29 36.42 -0.96
N VAL A 43 14.24 35.82 -0.40
CA VAL A 43 12.84 36.04 -0.82
C VAL A 43 12.16 36.99 0.16
N THR A 44 11.42 37.97 -0.35
CA THR A 44 10.52 38.81 0.44
C THR A 44 9.14 38.79 -0.20
N PHE A 45 8.11 38.56 0.62
CA PHE A 45 6.71 38.54 0.19
C PHE A 45 5.83 39.24 1.23
N ALA A 46 4.56 39.47 0.91
CA ALA A 46 3.61 40.00 1.88
C ALA A 46 2.33 39.17 1.90
N VAL A 47 1.72 39.08 3.09
CA VAL A 47 0.40 38.46 3.30
C VAL A 47 -0.53 39.48 3.96
N PRO A 48 -1.86 39.32 3.87
CA PRO A 48 -2.77 40.18 4.60
C PRO A 48 -2.50 40.15 6.12
N THR A 49 -2.56 41.31 6.78
CA THR A 49 -2.21 41.43 8.22
C THR A 49 -3.09 40.64 9.17
N ASP A 50 -4.27 40.18 8.70
CA ASP A 50 -5.19 39.34 9.45
C ASP A 50 -4.91 37.83 9.31
N TRP A 51 -4.00 37.42 8.42
CA TRP A 51 -3.61 36.01 8.29
C TRP A 51 -2.73 35.58 9.47
N GLN A 52 -3.00 34.40 9.99
CA GLN A 52 -2.28 33.84 11.11
C GLN A 52 -1.09 33.02 10.61
N GLU A 53 0.11 33.30 11.12
CA GLU A 53 1.27 32.40 10.95
C GLU A 53 1.01 31.10 11.71
N THR A 54 0.91 29.99 10.99
CA THR A 54 0.60 28.65 11.55
C THR A 54 1.85 27.82 11.78
N LEU A 55 2.87 28.01 10.93
CA LEU A 55 4.17 27.36 11.04
C LEU A 55 5.29 28.35 10.71
N ARG A 56 6.40 28.25 11.44
CA ARG A 56 7.66 28.88 11.04
C ARG A 56 8.81 27.94 11.39
N GLN A 57 9.55 27.55 10.35
CA GLN A 57 10.80 26.82 10.47
C GLN A 57 11.95 27.72 10.03
N ARG A 58 12.40 28.58 10.96
CA ARG A 58 13.56 29.48 10.78
C ARG A 58 13.54 30.25 9.46
N ASP A 59 14.56 30.04 8.63
CA ASP A 59 14.76 30.60 7.29
C ASP A 59 14.38 29.60 6.17
N GLN A 60 13.79 28.45 6.52
CA GLN A 60 13.41 27.38 5.60
C GLN A 60 11.97 27.51 5.13
N GLU A 61 11.01 27.68 6.05
CA GLU A 61 9.57 27.63 5.76
C GLU A 61 8.79 28.58 6.67
N VAL A 62 7.72 29.13 6.13
CA VAL A 62 6.68 29.83 6.89
C VAL A 62 5.33 29.62 6.22
N ASP A 63 4.34 29.28 7.05
CA ASP A 63 2.98 29.02 6.61
C ASP A 63 2.01 30.00 7.24
N PHE A 64 0.96 30.33 6.50
CA PHE A 64 -0.10 31.21 6.93
C PHE A 64 -1.47 30.63 6.63
N GLN A 65 -2.45 30.92 7.48
CA GLN A 65 -3.85 30.57 7.26
C GLN A 65 -4.71 31.84 7.31
N SER A 66 -5.68 31.94 6.39
CA SER A 66 -6.64 33.04 6.37
C SER A 66 -7.62 32.95 7.56
N PRO A 67 -8.18 34.07 8.05
CA PRO A 67 -9.09 34.06 9.21
C PRO A 67 -10.33 33.17 9.07
N ASP A 68 -10.75 32.93 7.83
CA ASP A 68 -11.91 32.12 7.47
C ASP A 68 -11.55 30.66 7.13
N GLY A 69 -10.27 30.28 7.24
CA GLY A 69 -9.75 28.94 6.94
C GLY A 69 -9.86 28.53 5.47
N ARG A 70 -10.23 29.44 4.57
CA ARG A 70 -10.41 29.14 3.14
C ARG A 70 -9.11 29.06 2.37
N PHE A 71 -8.04 29.67 2.87
CA PHE A 71 -6.74 29.71 2.22
C PHE A 71 -5.61 29.37 3.20
N GLU A 72 -4.64 28.62 2.69
CA GLU A 72 -3.35 28.41 3.35
C GLU A 72 -2.21 28.74 2.38
N LEU A 73 -1.26 29.57 2.81
CA LEU A 73 -0.07 29.89 2.03
C LEU A 73 1.14 29.21 2.67
N TRP A 74 1.85 28.40 1.90
CA TRP A 74 3.14 27.83 2.26
C TRP A 74 4.24 28.50 1.44
N ALA A 75 5.24 29.08 2.12
CA ALA A 75 6.40 29.70 1.49
C ALA A 75 7.67 29.03 2.03
N ARG A 76 8.35 28.26 1.19
CA ARG A 76 9.46 27.40 1.64
C ARG A 76 10.58 27.22 0.64
N TRP A 77 11.77 27.04 1.17
CA TRP A 77 12.89 26.42 0.47
C TRP A 77 12.72 24.91 0.53
N TRP A 78 12.83 24.25 -0.60
CA TRP A 78 12.61 22.81 -0.73
C TRP A 78 13.80 22.19 -1.46
N PHE A 79 14.25 21.05 -0.96
CA PHE A 79 15.30 20.28 -1.60
C PHE A 79 14.65 19.39 -2.67
N PRO A 80 15.11 19.41 -3.93
CA PRO A 80 14.45 18.71 -5.02
C PRO A 80 14.80 17.22 -5.03
N ASP A 81 14.31 16.49 -4.03
CA ASP A 81 14.39 15.04 -3.88
C ASP A 81 13.33 14.30 -4.72
N GLU A 82 12.23 14.96 -5.06
CA GLU A 82 11.19 14.46 -5.94
C GLU A 82 11.10 15.26 -7.26
N PRO A 83 10.60 14.69 -8.36
CA PRO A 83 10.32 15.47 -9.56
C PRO A 83 9.12 16.40 -9.32
N LEU A 84 9.21 17.68 -9.70
CA LEU A 84 8.10 18.65 -9.60
C LEU A 84 6.85 18.28 -10.43
N LEU A 85 6.99 17.34 -11.37
CA LEU A 85 5.96 16.92 -12.33
C LEU A 85 5.88 15.39 -12.38
N GLY A 86 4.75 14.88 -12.87
CA GLY A 86 4.52 13.44 -13.01
C GLY A 86 3.50 12.88 -12.03
N PHE A 87 3.03 13.70 -11.08
CA PHE A 87 1.96 13.33 -10.18
C PHE A 87 0.57 13.39 -10.86
N PRO A 88 -0.31 12.40 -10.59
CA PRO A 88 -1.59 12.25 -11.28
C PRO A 88 -2.63 13.33 -10.92
N ASP A 89 -2.43 14.05 -9.83
CA ASP A 89 -3.28 15.15 -9.34
C ASP A 89 -2.91 16.50 -9.96
N ILE A 90 -1.85 16.59 -10.76
CA ILE A 90 -1.50 17.79 -11.52
C ILE A 90 -2.52 17.99 -12.65
N VAL A 91 -3.34 19.02 -12.52
CA VAL A 91 -4.35 19.41 -13.50
C VAL A 91 -3.70 20.14 -14.68
N SER A 92 -2.74 21.02 -14.41
CA SER A 92 -1.98 21.74 -15.44
C SER A 92 -0.67 22.28 -14.88
N HIS A 93 0.29 22.52 -15.75
CA HIS A 93 1.52 23.23 -15.42
C HIS A 93 1.97 24.12 -16.58
N LYS A 94 2.76 25.15 -16.29
CA LYS A 94 3.32 26.06 -17.31
C LYS A 94 4.64 26.65 -16.84
N ALA A 95 5.64 26.63 -17.73
CA ALA A 95 6.88 27.37 -17.51
C ALA A 95 6.64 28.88 -17.64
N LEU A 96 7.18 29.64 -16.68
CA LEU A 96 7.12 31.08 -16.59
C LEU A 96 8.52 31.64 -16.41
N THR A 97 8.71 32.89 -16.83
CA THR A 97 9.89 33.68 -16.48
C THR A 97 9.42 34.86 -15.63
N LEU A 98 9.78 34.87 -14.35
CA LEU A 98 9.34 35.88 -13.38
C LEU A 98 10.58 36.56 -12.78
N ALA A 99 10.67 37.89 -12.90
CA ALA A 99 11.85 38.66 -12.49
C ALA A 99 13.20 38.13 -13.04
N GLY A 100 13.20 37.54 -14.24
CA GLY A 100 14.40 36.95 -14.84
C GLY A 100 14.78 35.55 -14.31
N ASN A 101 13.98 34.96 -13.43
CA ASN A 101 14.14 33.58 -12.97
C ASN A 101 13.15 32.67 -13.70
N GLU A 102 13.60 31.47 -14.06
CA GLU A 102 12.71 30.41 -14.55
C GLU A 102 11.91 29.85 -13.38
N ALA A 103 10.59 29.78 -13.56
CA ALA A 103 9.65 29.23 -12.61
C ALA A 103 8.67 28.30 -13.31
N LEU A 104 8.15 27.33 -12.57
CA LEU A 104 7.10 26.44 -13.01
C LEU A 104 5.85 26.75 -12.20
N PHE A 105 4.79 27.16 -12.89
CA PHE A 105 3.46 27.24 -12.30
C PHE A 105 2.81 25.87 -12.38
N ILE A 106 2.25 25.41 -11.25
CA ILE A 106 1.57 24.13 -11.15
C ILE A 106 0.22 24.36 -10.49
N TYR A 107 -0.81 23.77 -11.09
CA TYR A 107 -2.13 23.62 -10.52
C TYR A 107 -2.36 22.13 -10.28
N SER A 108 -2.52 21.75 -9.01
CA SER A 108 -2.81 20.38 -8.56
C SER A 108 -4.04 20.30 -7.63
N GLY A 109 -4.60 19.10 -7.50
CA GLY A 109 -5.64 18.76 -6.53
C GLY A 109 -7.09 18.75 -7.08
N PRO A 110 -8.02 18.07 -6.39
CA PRO A 110 -9.45 18.08 -6.70
C PRO A 110 -10.09 19.45 -6.43
N GLU A 111 -11.36 19.66 -6.82
CA GLU A 111 -12.03 20.96 -6.63
C GLU A 111 -12.17 21.38 -5.16
N GLU A 112 -12.21 20.42 -4.23
CA GLU A 112 -12.42 20.65 -2.79
C GLU A 112 -11.15 21.12 -2.06
N ASP A 113 -9.98 20.57 -2.41
CA ASP A 113 -8.66 20.90 -1.86
C ASP A 113 -7.67 21.18 -3.00
N ARG A 114 -7.69 22.42 -3.47
CA ARG A 114 -6.95 22.85 -4.65
C ARG A 114 -5.64 23.51 -4.26
N MET A 115 -4.57 23.29 -5.03
CA MET A 115 -3.30 23.98 -4.85
C MET A 115 -2.86 24.70 -6.12
N LEU A 116 -2.49 25.97 -5.99
CA LEU A 116 -1.79 26.74 -7.01
C LEU A 116 -0.41 27.09 -6.47
N TYR A 117 0.65 26.78 -7.21
CA TYR A 117 1.98 27.12 -6.74
C TYR A 117 3.01 27.45 -7.81
N LEU A 118 4.02 28.21 -7.40
CA LEU A 118 5.20 28.55 -8.18
C LEU A 118 6.42 27.84 -7.60
N ALA A 119 7.11 27.07 -8.44
CA ALA A 119 8.40 26.48 -8.14
C ALA A 119 9.50 27.19 -8.92
N PHE A 120 10.43 27.86 -8.22
CA PHE A 120 11.56 28.54 -8.87
C PHE A 120 12.69 27.53 -9.12
N LEU A 121 13.01 27.32 -10.40
CA LEU A 121 13.89 26.23 -10.81
C LEU A 121 15.36 26.48 -10.46
N LYS A 122 15.74 27.77 -10.35
CA LYS A 122 17.06 28.19 -9.89
C LYS A 122 17.23 27.84 -8.42
N LYS A 123 18.20 26.99 -8.14
CA LYS A 123 18.62 26.65 -6.78
C LYS A 123 19.33 27.84 -6.13
N ASP A 124 19.13 28.03 -4.83
CA ASP A 124 19.89 28.98 -4.04
C ASP A 124 21.32 28.47 -3.74
N ALA A 125 22.06 29.19 -2.89
CA ALA A 125 23.40 28.81 -2.47
C ALA A 125 23.44 27.49 -1.66
N GLU A 126 22.28 27.02 -1.15
CA GLU A 126 22.14 25.77 -0.41
C GLU A 126 21.68 24.60 -1.29
N GLY A 127 21.41 24.85 -2.59
CA GLY A 127 20.96 23.83 -3.52
C GLY A 127 19.44 23.63 -3.53
N GLU A 128 18.69 24.53 -2.91
CA GLU A 128 17.24 24.41 -2.70
C GLU A 128 16.46 25.29 -3.67
N GLN A 129 15.25 24.85 -4.02
CA GLN A 129 14.32 25.60 -4.86
C GLN A 129 13.28 26.29 -3.98
N PHE A 130 12.91 27.52 -4.34
CA PHE A 130 11.84 28.22 -3.62
C PHE A 130 10.47 27.79 -4.15
N LEU A 131 9.58 27.38 -3.24
CA LEU A 131 8.18 27.05 -3.50
C LEU A 131 7.27 28.08 -2.84
N PHE A 132 6.28 28.56 -3.58
CA PHE A 132 5.25 29.47 -3.10
C PHE A 132 3.87 28.92 -3.44
N GLN A 133 3.18 28.36 -2.45
CA GLN A 133 2.03 27.48 -2.64
C GLN A 133 0.80 28.00 -1.91
N LEU A 134 -0.31 28.18 -2.62
CA LEU A 134 -1.59 28.56 -2.05
C LEU A 134 -2.57 27.40 -2.17
N ILE A 135 -2.99 26.88 -1.04
CA ILE A 135 -4.03 25.86 -0.91
C ILE A 135 -5.36 26.57 -0.67
N ALA A 136 -6.44 26.08 -1.28
CA ALA A 136 -7.78 26.59 -1.07
C ALA A 136 -8.78 25.47 -0.77
N HIS A 137 -9.64 25.72 0.21
CA HIS A 137 -10.63 24.77 0.71
C HIS A 137 -12.05 25.24 0.33
N GLY A 138 -12.69 24.53 -0.60
CA GLY A 138 -14.06 24.84 -1.04
C GLY A 138 -14.23 26.21 -1.73
N VAL A 139 -13.17 26.73 -2.38
CA VAL A 139 -13.17 28.02 -3.07
C VAL A 139 -13.24 27.81 -4.59
N ALA A 140 -14.03 28.65 -5.28
CA ALA A 140 -14.09 28.63 -6.74
C ALA A 140 -12.72 29.00 -7.35
N LEU A 141 -12.31 28.33 -8.44
CA LEU A 141 -10.99 28.54 -9.08
C LEU A 141 -10.66 30.01 -9.32
N LYS A 142 -11.64 30.77 -9.79
CA LYS A 142 -11.46 32.20 -10.09
C LYS A 142 -11.02 33.00 -8.86
N ASP A 143 -11.60 32.71 -7.70
CA ASP A 143 -11.29 33.40 -6.45
C ASP A 143 -9.94 32.92 -5.90
N HIS A 144 -9.61 31.64 -6.11
CA HIS A 144 -8.29 31.07 -5.79
C HIS A 144 -7.17 31.69 -6.62
N GLU A 145 -7.35 31.78 -7.95
CA GLU A 145 -6.44 32.47 -8.85
C GLU A 145 -6.31 33.96 -8.52
N GLN A 146 -7.41 34.61 -8.16
CA GLN A 146 -7.38 36.03 -7.76
C GLN A 146 -6.54 36.24 -6.51
N MET A 147 -6.71 35.41 -5.48
CA MET A 147 -5.90 35.49 -4.25
C MET A 147 -4.43 35.14 -4.52
N PHE A 148 -4.18 34.09 -5.30
CA PHE A 148 -2.82 33.69 -5.67
C PHE A 148 -2.07 34.82 -6.39
N ASN A 149 -2.72 35.44 -7.37
CA ASN A 149 -2.16 36.56 -8.11
C ASN A 149 -1.91 37.79 -7.21
N ALA A 150 -2.78 38.04 -6.23
CA ALA A 150 -2.57 39.11 -5.25
C ALA A 150 -1.32 38.87 -4.40
N LEU A 151 -1.12 37.65 -3.89
CA LEU A 151 0.07 37.25 -3.12
C LEU A 151 1.35 37.33 -3.96
N VAL A 152 1.32 36.82 -5.20
CA VAL A 152 2.45 36.86 -6.14
C VAL A 152 2.86 38.30 -6.49
N ALA A 153 1.92 39.27 -6.50
CA ALA A 153 2.24 40.67 -6.73
C ALA A 153 3.12 41.30 -5.63
N HIS A 154 3.13 40.73 -4.43
CA HIS A 154 3.98 41.15 -3.33
C HIS A 154 5.26 40.33 -3.19
N LEU A 155 5.47 39.31 -4.02
CA LEU A 155 6.65 38.44 -3.98
C LEU A 155 7.83 39.09 -4.73
N SER A 156 9.02 38.96 -4.14
CA SER A 156 10.30 39.39 -4.69
C SER A 156 11.39 38.39 -4.37
N ILE A 157 12.29 38.17 -5.33
CA ILE A 157 13.43 37.25 -5.21
C ILE A 157 14.70 38.02 -5.54
N ASP A 158 15.73 37.90 -4.70
CA ASP A 158 16.98 38.65 -4.83
C ASP A 158 16.74 40.18 -4.86
N GLY A 159 15.70 40.64 -4.15
CA GLY A 159 15.28 42.04 -4.12
C GLY A 159 14.60 42.54 -5.40
N VAL A 160 14.34 41.66 -6.37
CA VAL A 160 13.62 41.98 -7.61
C VAL A 160 12.15 41.58 -7.47
N PRO A 161 11.20 42.54 -7.46
CA PRO A 161 9.77 42.23 -7.44
C PRO A 161 9.34 41.45 -8.68
N LEU A 162 8.51 40.41 -8.51
CA LEU A 162 8.03 39.59 -9.63
C LEU A 162 7.13 40.36 -10.58
N LEU A 163 6.34 41.31 -10.06
CA LEU A 163 5.50 42.24 -10.80
C LEU A 163 5.90 43.67 -10.33
N GLY A 164 6.75 44.40 -11.09
CA GLY A 164 7.33 45.69 -10.67
C GLY A 164 6.30 46.72 -10.15
N LYS A 165 6.54 47.54 -9.12
CA LYS A 165 7.67 48.43 -8.79
C LYS A 165 7.94 48.40 -7.27
N ALA A 166 9.21 48.39 -6.86
CA ALA A 166 9.67 48.13 -5.49
C ALA A 166 9.09 49.08 -4.40
N PRO A 167 8.62 48.56 -3.25
CA PRO A 167 8.45 49.33 -2.03
C PRO A 167 9.78 49.49 -1.27
N ALA A 168 9.90 50.60 -0.54
CA ALA A 168 11.11 51.03 0.16
C ALA A 168 11.42 50.18 1.41
N SER A 169 12.70 49.87 1.62
CA SER A 169 13.24 49.11 2.74
C SER A 169 13.29 49.91 4.06
N VAL A 170 13.03 49.23 5.18
CA VAL A 170 13.15 49.75 6.56
C VAL A 170 14.33 49.04 7.26
N PRO A 171 15.21 49.75 8.00
CA PRO A 171 16.36 49.12 8.66
C PRO A 171 16.11 48.75 10.14
N GLY A 172 16.33 47.45 10.45
CA GLY A 172 17.23 46.92 11.50
C GLY A 172 16.93 47.05 13.01
N GLN A 173 17.13 45.96 13.76
CA GLN A 173 17.59 45.85 15.17
C GLN A 173 17.60 44.36 15.60
N GLN A 174 18.44 43.78 16.47
CA GLN A 174 19.72 44.13 17.12
C GLN A 174 20.24 42.87 17.87
N THR A 175 21.57 42.68 17.87
CA THR A 175 22.48 42.14 18.94
C THR A 175 22.06 40.99 19.87
N ALA A 176 22.95 40.00 20.01
CA ALA A 176 23.10 39.20 21.24
C ALA A 176 24.56 39.29 21.76
N ALA A 177 24.67 39.60 23.05
CA ALA A 177 25.92 39.70 23.80
C ALA A 177 26.33 38.34 24.37
N GLU A 178 27.65 38.07 24.36
CA GLU A 178 28.29 36.86 24.84
C GLU A 178 28.52 36.95 26.38
N GLN A 179 28.00 35.99 27.14
CA GLN A 179 28.30 35.81 28.57
C GLN A 179 29.07 34.51 28.79
N ALA A 180 30.16 34.59 29.55
CA ALA A 180 31.01 33.47 29.91
C ALA A 180 30.40 32.61 31.04
N VAL A 181 30.49 31.29 30.88
CA VAL A 181 29.98 30.28 31.84
C VAL A 181 31.17 29.60 32.57
N PRO A 182 31.11 29.35 33.90
CA PRO A 182 32.16 28.68 34.67
C PRO A 182 32.17 27.15 34.48
N PRO A 183 33.23 26.42 34.89
CA PRO A 183 33.37 25.00 34.59
C PRO A 183 32.47 24.09 35.46
N PRO A 184 31.93 22.99 34.92
CA PRO A 184 31.04 22.07 35.62
C PRO A 184 31.75 20.93 36.38
N PRO A 185 31.12 20.38 37.45
CA PRO A 185 31.59 19.25 38.26
C PRO A 185 31.19 17.88 37.66
N PRO A 186 31.68 16.74 38.20
CA PRO A 186 31.49 15.42 37.59
C PRO A 186 30.08 14.85 37.84
N ALA A 187 29.52 14.20 36.80
CA ALA A 187 28.27 13.43 36.77
C ALA A 187 26.99 14.20 37.18
N ALA A 188 26.57 15.16 36.36
CA ALA A 188 25.30 15.86 36.56
C ALA A 188 24.14 15.19 35.81
N GLY A 189 23.02 14.96 36.51
CA GLY A 189 21.72 14.61 35.91
C GLY A 189 21.40 13.13 35.74
N GLY A 190 22.31 12.21 36.10
CA GLY A 190 22.06 10.76 36.02
C GLY A 190 22.05 10.19 34.59
N ILE A 191 22.73 10.86 33.67
CA ILE A 191 23.07 10.40 32.33
C ILE A 191 24.59 10.23 32.29
N GLY A 192 25.09 9.03 32.02
CA GLY A 192 26.53 8.77 31.83
C GLY A 192 26.90 8.74 30.35
N LEU A 193 27.97 9.44 29.98
CA LEU A 193 28.58 9.40 28.65
C LEU A 193 30.09 9.17 28.80
N PRO A 194 30.73 8.28 28.02
CA PRO A 194 32.18 8.04 28.10
C PRO A 194 32.95 9.09 27.32
N LEU A 195 32.98 10.32 27.85
CA LEU A 195 33.60 11.46 27.18
C LEU A 195 35.14 11.34 27.20
N PRO A 196 35.82 11.53 26.05
CA PRO A 196 37.29 11.58 26.00
C PRO A 196 37.86 12.73 26.86
N PRO A 197 39.14 12.65 27.27
CA PRO A 197 39.80 13.73 28.00
C PRO A 197 39.68 15.09 27.29
N GLY A 198 39.30 16.12 28.04
CA GLY A 198 39.17 17.50 27.54
C GLY A 198 37.77 17.92 27.07
N TRP A 199 36.83 16.98 26.91
CA TRP A 199 35.43 17.34 26.64
C TRP A 199 34.79 18.02 27.85
N THR A 200 33.95 19.02 27.59
CA THR A 200 33.20 19.74 28.62
C THR A 200 31.74 19.32 28.55
N ALA A 201 31.11 18.96 29.67
CA ALA A 201 29.72 18.51 29.70
C ALA A 201 28.89 19.31 30.69
N SER A 202 27.78 19.85 30.24
CA SER A 202 26.88 20.68 31.03
C SER A 202 25.49 20.02 31.11
N PRO A 203 24.93 19.79 32.31
CA PRO A 203 23.54 19.39 32.43
C PRO A 203 22.64 20.54 31.95
N LEU A 204 21.52 20.19 31.34
CA LEU A 204 20.50 21.15 30.94
C LEU A 204 19.18 20.75 31.59
N ASP A 205 18.63 21.64 32.41
CA ASP A 205 17.33 21.44 33.04
C ASP A 205 16.21 21.58 31.99
N GLY A 206 15.19 20.74 32.11
CA GLY A 206 14.04 20.72 31.21
C GLY A 206 12.84 20.03 31.86
N THR A 207 11.63 20.45 31.52
CA THR A 207 10.39 19.82 32.01
C THR A 207 10.21 18.45 31.35
N GLY A 208 10.26 17.38 32.15
CA GLY A 208 9.97 16.00 31.69
C GLY A 208 11.10 15.28 30.94
N VAL A 209 12.14 15.99 30.49
CA VAL A 209 13.30 15.42 29.80
C VAL A 209 14.60 15.94 30.44
N ARG A 210 15.42 15.03 30.95
CA ARG A 210 16.77 15.36 31.48
C ARG A 210 17.75 15.37 30.32
N ARG A 211 18.65 16.36 30.28
CA ARG A 211 19.55 16.56 29.15
C ARG A 211 20.98 16.82 29.60
N ILE A 212 21.95 16.41 28.79
CA ILE A 212 23.35 16.75 28.94
C ILE A 212 23.92 17.16 27.58
N LEU A 213 24.63 18.29 27.54
CA LEU A 213 25.32 18.80 26.37
C LEU A 213 26.82 18.69 26.59
N ALA A 214 27.50 17.89 25.77
CA ALA A 214 28.94 17.75 25.78
C ALA A 214 29.56 18.38 24.53
N VAL A 215 30.62 19.15 24.70
CA VAL A 215 31.30 19.89 23.63
C VAL A 215 32.78 19.51 23.62
N ALA A 216 33.30 19.20 22.43
CA ALA A 216 34.70 18.87 22.21
C ALA A 216 35.63 20.06 22.50
N PRO A 217 36.91 19.82 22.86
CA PRO A 217 37.88 20.90 23.12
C PRO A 217 38.00 21.92 21.98
N GLY A 218 37.93 21.46 20.72
CA GLY A 218 38.00 22.30 19.53
C GLY A 218 36.71 23.06 19.21
N ARG A 219 35.62 22.77 19.94
CA ARG A 219 34.24 23.24 19.68
C ARG A 219 33.74 22.90 18.26
N ASP A 220 34.37 21.92 17.64
CA ASP A 220 34.09 21.38 16.31
C ASP A 220 33.20 20.11 16.37
N ALA A 221 32.93 19.58 17.56
CA ALA A 221 31.95 18.52 17.76
C ALA A 221 31.15 18.68 19.06
N LEU A 222 29.94 18.14 19.03
CA LEU A 222 28.96 18.26 20.10
C LEU A 222 28.15 16.96 20.23
N VAL A 223 27.82 16.59 21.47
CA VAL A 223 26.91 15.50 21.80
C VAL A 223 25.82 16.02 22.73
N LEU A 224 24.56 15.87 22.32
CA LEU A 224 23.39 16.13 23.14
C LEU A 224 22.74 14.79 23.47
N ALA A 225 22.70 14.42 24.76
CA ALA A 225 21.93 13.26 25.20
C ALA A 225 20.73 13.72 26.04
N ALA A 226 19.56 13.19 25.73
CA ALA A 226 18.30 13.47 26.38
C ALA A 226 17.66 12.16 26.84
N VAL A 227 17.15 12.13 28.07
CA VAL A 227 16.50 10.95 28.67
C VAL A 227 15.17 11.38 29.28
N ALA A 228 14.10 10.73 28.85
CA ALA A 228 12.76 10.92 29.37
C ALA A 228 12.35 9.73 30.25
N THR A 229 11.48 10.00 31.21
CA THR A 229 10.77 8.99 32.02
C THR A 229 9.29 9.34 31.98
N GLY A 230 8.40 8.37 31.78
CA GLY A 230 6.97 8.63 31.64
C GLY A 230 6.42 9.41 32.85
N GLN A 231 5.78 10.55 32.61
CA GLN A 231 5.18 11.41 33.65
C GLN A 231 3.88 12.05 33.13
N GLY A 232 2.90 12.23 34.01
CA GLY A 232 1.68 12.98 33.69
C GLY A 232 0.78 12.35 32.61
N GLY A 233 0.84 11.03 32.41
CA GLY A 233 0.06 10.32 31.39
C GLY A 233 0.68 10.31 29.99
N GLN A 234 1.83 10.95 29.81
CA GLN A 234 2.64 10.82 28.60
C GLN A 234 3.74 9.77 28.81
N ASP A 235 3.85 8.82 27.89
CA ASP A 235 4.94 7.86 27.90
C ASP A 235 6.27 8.52 27.50
N ALA A 236 7.39 7.90 27.91
CA ALA A 236 8.72 8.46 27.71
C ALA A 236 9.09 8.60 26.22
N ARG A 237 8.59 7.72 25.36
CA ARG A 237 8.89 7.75 23.92
C ARG A 237 8.27 8.97 23.26
N ALA A 238 7.01 9.27 23.56
CA ALA A 238 6.31 10.45 23.07
C ALA A 238 7.02 11.75 23.49
N LEU A 239 7.57 11.81 24.70
CA LEU A 239 8.36 12.96 25.17
C LEU A 239 9.67 13.12 24.39
N VAL A 240 10.34 12.02 24.05
CA VAL A 240 11.55 12.04 23.21
C VAL A 240 11.21 12.40 21.76
N ASP A 241 10.13 11.87 21.19
CA ASP A 241 9.66 12.20 19.84
C ASP A 241 9.34 13.69 19.73
N ALA A 242 8.61 14.24 20.71
CA ALA A 242 8.31 15.67 20.78
C ALA A 242 9.59 16.51 20.86
N TYR A 243 10.58 16.07 21.64
CA TYR A 243 11.86 16.75 21.75
C TYR A 243 12.68 16.70 20.45
N LEU A 244 12.71 15.54 19.76
CA LEU A 244 13.35 15.42 18.46
C LEU A 244 12.67 16.33 17.42
N GLY A 245 11.34 16.43 17.45
CA GLY A 245 10.59 17.39 16.63
C GLY A 245 11.00 18.84 16.87
N LEU A 246 11.24 19.24 18.13
CA LEU A 246 11.78 20.57 18.46
C LEU A 246 13.20 20.75 17.89
N LEU A 247 14.05 19.73 17.97
CA LEU A 247 15.40 19.79 17.38
C LEU A 247 15.33 19.94 15.86
N HIS A 248 14.46 19.20 15.16
CA HIS A 248 14.29 19.34 13.72
C HIS A 248 13.76 20.73 13.31
N ARG A 249 12.90 21.31 14.14
CA ARG A 249 12.37 22.65 13.89
C ARG A 249 13.40 23.75 14.16
N ASP A 250 14.12 23.67 15.27
CA ASP A 250 14.85 24.81 15.83
C ASP A 250 16.37 24.72 15.64
N THR A 251 16.91 23.51 15.41
CA THR A 251 18.34 23.21 15.53
C THR A 251 18.93 22.46 14.32
N ILE A 252 18.24 21.46 13.78
CA ILE A 252 18.75 20.52 12.79
C ILE A 252 17.80 20.49 11.60
N VAL A 253 18.20 21.09 10.48
CA VAL A 253 17.44 20.97 9.22
C VAL A 253 18.11 19.89 8.39
N VAL A 254 17.53 18.69 8.39
CA VAL A 254 18.01 17.53 7.64
C VAL A 254 18.01 17.86 6.14
N LYS A 255 19.13 17.58 5.48
CA LYS A 255 19.30 17.79 4.04
C LYS A 255 19.42 16.47 3.28
N GLU A 256 20.01 15.45 3.89
CA GLU A 256 20.18 14.12 3.29
C GLU A 256 20.32 13.06 4.38
N ILE A 257 19.74 11.87 4.19
CA ILE A 257 20.01 10.71 5.04
C ILE A 257 21.15 9.91 4.39
N ARG A 258 22.29 9.84 5.07
CA ARG A 258 23.51 9.15 4.60
C ARG A 258 23.54 7.68 4.99
N GLY A 259 22.81 7.30 6.03
CA GLY A 259 22.74 5.92 6.47
C GLY A 259 21.78 5.72 7.62
N GLU A 260 21.31 4.49 7.75
CA GLU A 260 20.38 4.05 8.80
C GLU A 260 20.88 2.72 9.38
N THR A 261 20.94 2.63 10.71
CA THR A 261 21.39 1.42 11.42
C THR A 261 20.57 1.19 12.68
N TYR A 262 20.63 -0.03 13.21
CA TYR A 262 19.85 -0.44 14.38
C TYR A 262 20.71 -0.97 15.54
N PRO A 263 21.57 -0.14 16.15
CA PRO A 263 22.48 -0.59 17.19
C PRO A 263 21.78 -0.91 18.52
N GLN A 264 22.49 -1.63 19.39
CA GLN A 264 22.08 -1.81 20.79
C GLN A 264 22.80 -0.76 21.66
N ILE A 265 22.05 0.06 22.39
CA ILE A 265 22.58 1.09 23.30
C ILE A 265 21.80 1.04 24.60
N ALA A 266 22.50 1.03 25.74
CA ALA A 266 21.89 0.91 27.07
C ALA A 266 20.88 -0.26 27.18
N GLY A 267 21.16 -1.39 26.51
CA GLY A 267 20.30 -2.58 26.51
C GLY A 267 19.03 -2.48 25.65
N ASN A 268 18.88 -1.43 24.84
CA ASN A 268 17.74 -1.21 23.97
C ASN A 268 18.14 -1.24 22.49
N ALA A 269 17.24 -1.74 21.63
CA ALA A 269 17.34 -1.51 20.20
C ALA A 269 17.14 -0.02 19.92
N VAL A 270 18.06 0.56 19.16
CA VAL A 270 18.08 1.98 18.82
C VAL A 270 17.90 2.14 17.34
N HIS A 271 17.07 3.09 16.93
CA HIS A 271 17.02 3.57 15.56
C HIS A 271 18.07 4.68 15.41
N ALA A 272 19.08 4.45 14.56
CA ALA A 272 20.18 5.38 14.38
C ALA A 272 20.24 5.87 12.94
N LEU A 273 20.13 7.19 12.75
CA LEU A 273 20.26 7.86 11.46
C LEU A 273 21.57 8.66 11.42
N ASP A 274 22.34 8.54 10.35
CA ASP A 274 23.40 9.48 10.01
C ASP A 274 22.88 10.39 8.90
N VAL A 275 22.77 11.68 9.18
CA VAL A 275 22.23 12.66 8.25
C VAL A 275 23.24 13.76 8.01
N GLU A 276 23.20 14.32 6.81
CA GLU A 276 23.79 15.62 6.56
C GLU A 276 22.74 16.70 6.83
N ALA A 277 23.07 17.70 7.63
CA ALA A 277 22.11 18.71 8.06
C ALA A 277 22.73 20.10 8.10
N LYS A 278 21.86 21.11 7.98
CA LYS A 278 22.17 22.47 8.41
C LYS A 278 21.97 22.56 9.91
N ILE A 279 23.00 23.01 10.63
CA ILE A 279 23.05 23.01 12.08
C ILE A 279 23.04 24.45 12.58
N PHE A 280 22.07 24.74 13.44
CA PHE A 280 21.95 25.98 14.18
C PHE A 280 22.47 25.80 15.62
N PRO A 281 22.70 26.90 16.37
CA PRO A 281 23.21 26.78 17.74
C PRO A 281 22.33 25.89 18.63
N VAL A 282 22.96 24.93 19.32
CA VAL A 282 22.30 23.98 20.23
C VAL A 282 22.42 24.50 21.65
N ASP A 283 21.31 24.86 22.30
CA ASP A 283 21.29 25.41 23.67
C ASP A 283 22.34 26.54 23.88
N GLY A 284 22.49 27.42 22.88
CA GLY A 284 23.42 28.55 22.90
C GLY A 284 24.85 28.25 22.42
N VAL A 285 25.19 26.99 22.11
CA VAL A 285 26.49 26.61 21.55
C VAL A 285 26.43 26.64 20.03
N ALA A 286 27.11 27.61 19.43
CA ALA A 286 27.34 27.66 17.98
C ALA A 286 28.58 26.83 17.60
N LEU A 287 28.44 25.98 16.58
CA LEU A 287 29.55 25.25 15.96
C LEU A 287 30.18 26.12 14.85
N PRO A 288 31.47 25.91 14.51
CA PRO A 288 32.18 26.72 13.52
C PRO A 288 31.75 26.45 12.07
N TYR A 289 30.79 25.55 11.87
CA TYR A 289 30.19 25.22 10.60
C TYR A 289 28.67 25.26 10.71
N GLN A 290 28.01 25.65 9.61
CA GLN A 290 26.55 25.64 9.51
C GLN A 290 26.03 24.38 8.83
N ARG A 291 26.91 23.58 8.21
CA ARG A 291 26.58 22.31 7.55
C ARG A 291 27.48 21.23 8.13
N GLY A 292 26.89 20.14 8.60
CA GLY A 292 27.61 19.09 9.29
C GLY A 292 26.92 17.75 9.18
N ARG A 293 27.62 16.71 9.64
CA ARG A 293 27.06 15.36 9.81
C ARG A 293 26.47 15.23 11.21
N VAL A 294 25.28 14.67 11.28
CA VAL A 294 24.50 14.53 12.50
C VAL A 294 24.09 13.07 12.68
N GLY A 295 24.55 12.44 13.76
CA GLY A 295 24.07 11.12 14.16
C GLY A 295 22.91 11.25 15.14
N ILE A 296 21.74 10.69 14.82
CA ILE A 296 20.53 10.73 15.64
C ILE A 296 20.22 9.31 16.11
N TYR A 297 20.38 9.04 17.41
CA TYR A 297 20.23 7.72 18.01
C TYR A 297 19.05 7.73 18.98
N GLN A 298 17.96 7.05 18.63
CA GLN A 298 16.73 7.05 19.42
C GLN A 298 16.37 5.65 19.94
N GLY A 299 16.24 5.50 21.26
CA GLY A 299 16.02 4.20 21.90
C GLY A 299 15.11 4.23 23.13
N GLY A 300 14.83 3.05 23.69
CA GLY A 300 14.02 2.86 24.90
C GLY A 300 12.54 2.59 24.64
N ASP A 301 11.74 2.59 25.72
CA ASP A 301 10.35 2.17 25.75
C ASP A 301 9.41 3.22 26.38
N ALA A 302 8.15 2.85 26.63
CA ALA A 302 7.15 3.72 27.22
C ALA A 302 7.49 4.19 28.65
N ALA A 303 8.26 3.41 29.40
CA ALA A 303 8.67 3.76 30.76
C ALA A 303 9.89 4.69 30.75
N ARG A 304 10.85 4.42 29.84
CA ARG A 304 12.12 5.14 29.75
C ARG A 304 12.64 5.14 28.32
N ALA A 305 12.78 6.34 27.75
CA ALA A 305 13.30 6.54 26.40
C ALA A 305 14.45 7.54 26.40
N PHE A 306 15.28 7.48 25.36
CA PHE A 306 16.41 8.38 25.20
C PHE A 306 16.65 8.75 23.74
N LEU A 307 17.36 9.87 23.58
CA LEU A 307 17.87 10.39 22.34
C LEU A 307 19.32 10.81 22.54
N VAL A 308 20.21 10.41 21.64
CA VAL A 308 21.56 10.97 21.55
C VAL A 308 21.72 11.58 20.17
N VAL A 309 22.15 12.84 20.12
CA VAL A 309 22.47 13.56 18.88
C VAL A 309 23.94 13.90 18.90
N THR A 310 24.69 13.46 17.88
CA THR A 310 26.09 13.82 17.68
C THR A 310 26.20 14.77 16.49
N MET A 311 27.09 15.75 16.55
CA MET A 311 27.29 16.74 15.48
C MET A 311 28.79 16.89 15.19
N ARG A 312 29.16 16.88 13.91
CA ARG A 312 30.54 17.02 13.40
C ARG A 312 30.58 17.76 12.05
N PRO A 313 31.75 18.23 11.57
CA PRO A 313 31.89 18.81 10.23
C PRO A 313 31.40 17.85 9.14
N ALA A 314 30.95 18.39 8.01
CA ALA A 314 30.33 17.59 6.94
C ALA A 314 31.28 16.56 6.30
N ASP A 315 32.58 16.89 6.28
CA ASP A 315 33.66 16.17 5.64
C ASP A 315 34.45 15.23 6.58
N GLU A 316 34.08 15.16 7.86
CA GLU A 316 34.80 14.37 8.86
C GLU A 316 34.15 12.99 9.09
N ASP A 317 34.67 11.98 8.39
CA ASP A 317 34.28 10.55 8.54
C ASP A 317 35.38 9.71 9.23
N GLY A 318 36.39 10.37 9.81
CA GLY A 318 37.58 9.75 10.38
C GLY A 318 37.48 9.43 11.89
N ALA A 319 38.56 9.74 12.62
CA ALA A 319 38.68 9.41 14.04
C ALA A 319 37.62 10.09 14.91
N LEU A 320 37.18 11.30 14.54
CA LEU A 320 36.17 12.04 15.29
C LEU A 320 34.78 11.40 15.15
N ALA A 321 34.42 10.91 13.96
CA ALA A 321 33.17 10.17 13.76
C ALA A 321 33.11 8.91 14.63
N ASN A 322 34.19 8.13 14.65
CA ASN A 322 34.31 6.93 15.50
C ASN A 322 34.25 7.26 17.01
N ALA A 323 34.88 8.37 17.42
CA ALA A 323 34.82 8.83 18.80
C ALA A 323 33.39 9.23 19.20
N LEU A 324 32.65 9.94 18.33
CA LEU A 324 31.27 10.33 18.57
C LEU A 324 30.32 9.12 18.64
N ASP A 325 30.47 8.15 17.74
CA ASP A 325 29.71 6.90 17.77
C ASP A 325 30.00 6.10 19.06
N THR A 326 31.26 6.06 19.49
CA THR A 326 31.66 5.44 20.77
C THR A 326 31.00 6.14 21.96
N ILE A 327 30.96 7.49 21.96
CA ILE A 327 30.29 8.27 23.01
C ILE A 327 28.78 7.94 23.03
N ALA A 328 28.12 7.90 21.87
CA ALA A 328 26.70 7.62 21.76
C ALA A 328 26.36 6.20 22.24
N ARG A 329 27.13 5.18 21.80
CA ARG A 329 26.91 3.78 22.18
C ARG A 329 27.22 3.48 23.63
N GLY A 330 28.09 4.26 24.25
CA GLY A 330 28.42 4.13 25.66
C GLY A 330 27.47 4.84 26.61
N LEU A 331 26.32 5.33 26.12
CA LEU A 331 25.28 5.91 26.97
C LEU A 331 24.92 4.97 28.13
N ASP A 332 25.00 5.52 29.34
CA ASP A 332 24.71 4.81 30.57
C ASP A 332 23.56 5.49 31.32
N LEU A 333 22.42 4.83 31.32
CA LEU A 333 21.22 5.33 31.96
C LEU A 333 21.25 5.15 33.49
N ASP A 334 22.11 4.31 34.05
CA ASP A 334 22.13 3.99 35.49
C ASP A 334 23.36 4.55 36.22
N ALA A 335 24.04 5.53 35.62
CA ALA A 335 25.24 6.14 36.16
C ALA A 335 25.02 6.77 37.57
N ALA A 336 23.84 7.34 37.83
CA ALA A 336 23.51 7.92 39.14
C ALA A 336 23.42 6.88 40.27
N THR A 337 22.90 5.69 39.97
CA THR A 337 22.70 4.61 40.95
C THR A 337 24.00 3.88 41.30
N ARG A 338 25.03 3.97 40.45
CA ARG A 338 26.36 3.40 40.70
C ARG A 338 27.31 4.31 41.49
N ALA A 339 26.97 5.57 41.70
CA ALA A 339 27.83 6.54 42.38
C ALA A 339 27.43 6.79 43.86
N ALA A 340 27.92 5.97 44.82
CA ALA A 340 28.14 6.35 46.25
C ALA A 340 28.77 5.22 47.11
N PRO A 341 29.45 5.48 48.25
CA PRO A 341 29.91 6.76 48.80
C PRO A 341 31.46 6.89 48.91
N ALA A 342 31.89 8.12 49.20
CA ALA A 342 33.27 8.60 49.29
C ALA A 342 34.19 7.85 50.27
N ALA A 343 35.45 7.66 49.86
CA ALA A 343 36.55 7.21 50.73
C ALA A 343 37.12 8.38 51.56
N PRO A 344 37.63 8.14 52.78
CA PRO A 344 38.13 9.19 53.67
C PRO A 344 39.50 9.74 53.22
N PRO A 345 39.87 10.96 53.66
CA PRO A 345 40.96 11.73 53.08
C PRO A 345 42.34 11.24 53.58
N VAL A 346 43.29 11.12 52.65
CA VAL A 346 44.72 10.90 52.96
C VAL A 346 45.45 12.25 52.81
N PRO A 347 46.39 12.61 53.72
CA PRO A 347 46.97 13.95 53.77
C PRO A 347 48.12 14.14 52.78
N VAL A 348 48.28 15.41 52.37
CA VAL A 348 49.32 15.95 51.50
C VAL A 348 50.65 16.15 52.23
N ALA A 349 51.74 15.68 51.63
CA ALA A 349 53.13 16.17 51.69
C ALA A 349 53.93 15.26 50.72
N GLN A 350 54.87 15.64 49.86
CA GLN A 350 55.63 16.86 49.56
C GLN A 350 56.49 16.49 48.32
N SER A 351 56.58 17.33 47.29
CA SER A 351 57.79 17.35 46.42
C SER A 351 58.92 18.09 47.17
N PRO A 352 60.21 18.08 46.77
CA PRO A 352 60.82 17.65 45.49
C PRO A 352 62.15 16.86 45.65
N VAL A 353 62.83 16.55 44.53
CA VAL A 353 64.28 16.76 44.23
C VAL A 353 64.74 15.75 43.17
N ASP A 354 64.82 16.24 41.92
CA ASP A 354 65.85 15.94 40.91
C ASP A 354 67.20 16.61 41.32
N PRO A 355 68.40 16.32 40.76
CA PRO A 355 68.70 15.59 39.50
C PRO A 355 70.00 14.71 39.50
N GLU A 356 70.34 14.21 38.30
CA GLU A 356 71.67 13.84 37.77
C GLU A 356 72.28 12.47 38.24
N THR A 357 72.79 11.56 37.41
CA THR A 357 73.67 11.74 36.23
C THR A 357 73.80 10.43 35.42
N GLN A 358 73.77 10.55 34.08
CA GLN A 358 74.52 9.86 33.00
C GLN A 358 74.99 8.40 33.13
N GLY A 359 74.78 7.62 32.04
CA GLY A 359 75.67 6.50 31.71
C GLY A 359 75.22 5.52 30.61
N SER A 360 75.48 5.89 29.35
CA SER A 360 75.94 5.04 28.23
C SER A 360 75.18 3.80 27.73
N LEU A 361 74.78 3.95 26.46
CA LEU A 361 74.68 3.04 25.30
C LEU A 361 75.31 1.63 25.33
N ASP A 362 74.70 0.82 24.46
CA ASP A 362 75.13 -0.43 23.80
C ASP A 362 74.88 -1.76 24.52
N SER A 363 73.94 -2.56 23.99
CA SER A 363 74.30 -3.77 23.22
C SER A 363 73.13 -4.73 22.94
N LEU A 364 73.05 -5.14 21.68
CA LEU A 364 72.69 -6.46 21.13
C LEU A 364 71.23 -6.79 20.74
N SER A 365 71.06 -6.61 19.42
CA SER A 365 70.21 -7.33 18.47
C SER A 365 70.63 -8.80 18.27
N ALA A 366 69.67 -9.73 18.13
CA ALA A 366 69.65 -10.93 17.25
C ALA A 366 68.44 -11.86 17.58
N ALA A 367 67.43 -11.97 16.70
CA ALA A 367 67.08 -13.10 15.79
C ALA A 367 66.41 -14.33 16.47
N ILE A 368 65.29 -14.93 16.04
CA ILE A 368 64.87 -15.51 14.72
C ILE A 368 63.29 -15.59 14.64
N PRO A 369 62.64 -16.07 13.55
CA PRO A 369 61.97 -15.33 12.47
C PRO A 369 60.40 -15.38 12.51
N PRO A 370 59.67 -14.46 11.85
CA PRO A 370 58.31 -14.75 11.43
C PRO A 370 58.31 -15.62 10.17
N THR A 371 57.47 -16.65 10.21
CA THR A 371 57.08 -17.52 9.09
C THR A 371 56.69 -16.71 7.84
N PRO A 372 56.99 -17.21 6.64
CA PRO A 372 56.54 -16.57 5.40
C PRO A 372 55.02 -16.65 5.33
N HIS A 373 54.35 -15.49 5.38
CA HIS A 373 53.01 -15.38 4.81
C HIS A 373 53.12 -15.68 3.31
N PRO A 374 52.22 -16.50 2.75
CA PRO A 374 52.17 -16.71 1.31
C PRO A 374 51.96 -15.35 0.64
N SER A 375 52.80 -15.07 -0.37
CA SER A 375 52.61 -13.96 -1.28
C SER A 375 51.14 -13.92 -1.72
N ALA A 376 50.54 -12.72 -1.69
CA ALA A 376 49.25 -12.48 -2.31
C ALA A 376 49.26 -13.10 -3.72
N PRO A 377 48.20 -13.83 -4.13
CA PRO A 377 48.10 -14.26 -5.50
C PRO A 377 48.09 -12.99 -6.37
N GLY A 378 48.87 -12.98 -7.45
CA GLY A 378 48.98 -11.81 -8.32
C GLY A 378 47.60 -11.32 -8.78
N ASP A 379 47.53 -10.06 -9.22
CA ASP A 379 46.31 -9.37 -9.70
C ASP A 379 45.50 -10.14 -10.77
N ASP A 380 46.03 -11.26 -11.28
CA ASP A 380 45.36 -12.21 -12.17
C ASP A 380 44.44 -13.23 -11.45
N ALA A 381 44.36 -13.25 -10.11
CA ALA A 381 43.57 -14.23 -9.35
C ALA A 381 42.19 -13.73 -8.88
N ALA A 382 41.99 -12.41 -8.77
CA ALA A 382 40.70 -11.84 -8.37
C ALA A 382 39.65 -12.15 -9.44
N GLY A 383 38.52 -12.76 -9.04
CA GLY A 383 37.47 -13.19 -9.96
C GLY A 383 37.57 -14.63 -10.48
N SER A 384 38.70 -15.33 -10.25
CA SER A 384 38.88 -16.71 -10.76
C SER A 384 37.89 -17.71 -10.18
N GLU A 385 37.51 -17.53 -8.91
CA GLU A 385 36.46 -18.30 -8.23
C GLU A 385 35.07 -18.12 -8.85
N TRP A 386 34.82 -16.97 -9.49
CA TRP A 386 33.55 -16.63 -10.12
C TRP A 386 33.48 -17.07 -11.58
N LEU A 387 34.63 -17.39 -12.20
CA LEU A 387 34.70 -17.73 -13.62
C LEU A 387 33.82 -18.93 -14.02
N PRO A 388 33.72 -20.04 -13.25
CA PRO A 388 32.80 -21.13 -13.56
C PRO A 388 31.34 -20.69 -13.56
N GLU A 389 30.94 -19.88 -12.57
CA GLU A 389 29.57 -19.39 -12.42
C GLU A 389 29.20 -18.42 -13.55
N LEU A 390 30.07 -17.47 -13.85
CA LEU A 390 29.89 -16.53 -14.95
C LEU A 390 29.87 -17.25 -16.30
N THR A 391 30.75 -18.23 -16.52
CA THR A 391 30.78 -19.02 -17.76
C THR A 391 29.50 -19.83 -17.94
N ARG A 392 28.98 -20.42 -16.86
CA ARG A 392 27.71 -21.16 -16.87
C ARG A 392 26.54 -20.26 -17.28
N ARG A 393 26.52 -19.01 -16.82
CA ARG A 393 25.42 -18.05 -17.05
C ARG A 393 25.50 -17.35 -18.41
N PHE A 394 26.66 -16.79 -18.72
CA PHE A 394 26.81 -15.89 -19.87
C PHE A 394 27.52 -16.55 -21.05
N GLY A 395 28.19 -17.68 -20.86
CA GLY A 395 28.94 -18.38 -21.90
C GLY A 395 30.29 -17.73 -22.22
N ASP A 396 31.33 -18.55 -22.36
CA ASP A 396 32.70 -18.17 -22.78
C ASP A 396 33.23 -16.88 -22.12
N CYS A 397 33.34 -16.92 -20.79
CA CYS A 397 33.87 -15.80 -20.00
C CYS A 397 35.38 -15.94 -19.80
N ARG A 398 36.09 -14.81 -19.89
CA ARG A 398 37.53 -14.71 -19.54
C ARG A 398 37.81 -13.46 -18.73
N LEU A 399 38.66 -13.58 -17.72
CA LEU A 399 39.10 -12.44 -16.91
C LEU A 399 40.07 -11.54 -17.70
N VAL A 400 40.01 -10.24 -17.40
CA VAL A 400 40.93 -9.23 -17.95
C VAL A 400 41.78 -8.67 -16.81
N PRO A 401 43.12 -8.60 -16.96
CA PRO A 401 43.98 -7.99 -15.95
C PRO A 401 43.63 -6.50 -15.75
N LEU A 402 43.21 -6.11 -14.55
CA LEU A 402 42.77 -4.75 -14.24
C LEU A 402 43.86 -3.69 -14.48
N ALA A 403 45.12 -4.05 -14.28
CA ALA A 403 46.27 -3.18 -14.53
C ALA A 403 46.34 -2.69 -15.98
N ASN A 404 45.80 -3.47 -16.93
CA ASN A 404 45.81 -3.17 -18.36
C ASN A 404 44.41 -2.80 -18.88
N TRP A 405 43.40 -2.73 -18.02
CA TRP A 405 42.03 -2.45 -18.40
C TRP A 405 41.76 -0.94 -18.46
N SER A 406 41.52 -0.44 -19.67
CA SER A 406 41.36 0.99 -20.02
C SER A 406 40.04 1.27 -20.74
N ASP A 407 38.96 0.66 -20.25
CA ASP A 407 37.62 0.85 -20.81
C ASP A 407 37.02 2.20 -20.36
N PRO A 408 36.25 2.91 -21.22
CA PRO A 408 35.58 4.16 -20.87
C PRO A 408 34.61 4.06 -19.69
N VAL A 409 34.18 2.85 -19.31
CA VAL A 409 33.36 2.62 -18.11
C VAL A 409 34.13 2.87 -16.81
N ARG A 410 35.45 2.69 -16.80
CA ARG A 410 36.27 2.77 -15.58
C ARG A 410 36.13 4.11 -14.83
N PRO A 411 36.19 5.29 -15.47
CA PRO A 411 35.94 6.57 -14.80
C PRO A 411 34.55 6.71 -14.17
N GLU A 412 33.51 6.09 -14.74
CA GLU A 412 32.15 6.16 -14.16
C GLU A 412 32.05 5.34 -12.86
N LEU A 413 32.71 4.18 -12.82
CA LEU A 413 32.84 3.38 -11.60
C LEU A 413 33.63 4.12 -10.52
N GLU A 414 34.76 4.73 -10.90
CA GLU A 414 35.60 5.51 -9.98
C GLU A 414 34.86 6.75 -9.44
N LYS A 415 34.11 7.45 -10.30
CA LYS A 415 33.29 8.61 -9.92
C LYS A 415 32.20 8.25 -8.91
N ALA A 416 31.58 7.09 -9.07
CA ALA A 416 30.59 6.57 -8.15
C ALA A 416 31.21 5.92 -6.89
N LYS A 417 32.54 5.87 -6.76
CA LYS A 417 33.27 5.21 -5.67
C LYS A 417 33.00 3.69 -5.59
N VAL A 418 32.76 3.06 -6.73
CA VAL A 418 32.64 1.60 -6.85
C VAL A 418 34.03 0.97 -6.78
N ASP A 419 34.25 0.04 -5.86
CA ASP A 419 35.52 -0.69 -5.74
C ASP A 419 35.53 -1.87 -6.73
N LEU A 420 36.17 -1.67 -7.88
CA LEU A 420 36.24 -2.67 -8.95
C LEU A 420 37.27 -3.77 -8.61
N ARG A 421 36.78 -5.00 -8.42
CA ARG A 421 37.57 -6.19 -8.04
C ARG A 421 38.10 -6.98 -9.23
N PHE A 422 37.29 -7.16 -10.27
CA PHE A 422 37.71 -7.81 -11.51
C PHE A 422 36.80 -7.46 -12.68
N VAL A 423 37.24 -7.73 -13.91
CA VAL A 423 36.40 -7.66 -15.10
C VAL A 423 36.45 -9.00 -15.83
N ALA A 424 35.29 -9.58 -16.08
CA ALA A 424 35.12 -10.73 -16.95
C ALA A 424 34.48 -10.29 -18.27
N LEU A 425 35.03 -10.73 -19.39
CA LEU A 425 34.48 -10.53 -20.72
C LEU A 425 33.86 -11.85 -21.19
N CYS A 426 32.54 -11.87 -21.32
CA CYS A 426 31.74 -13.03 -21.73
C CYS A 426 31.24 -12.89 -23.17
N GLN A 427 30.71 -13.97 -23.74
CA GLN A 427 30.16 -14.02 -25.10
C GLN A 427 31.15 -13.51 -26.17
N GLY A 428 32.38 -14.04 -26.15
CA GLY A 428 33.43 -13.59 -27.07
C GLY A 428 33.88 -12.13 -26.83
N GLY A 429 33.57 -11.57 -25.66
CA GLY A 429 33.91 -10.20 -25.25
C GLY A 429 32.86 -9.14 -25.56
N ALA A 430 31.68 -9.54 -26.03
CA ALA A 430 30.56 -8.63 -26.26
C ALA A 430 29.87 -8.19 -24.95
N TYR A 431 29.94 -8.99 -23.90
CA TYR A 431 29.21 -8.77 -22.64
C TYR A 431 30.18 -8.65 -21.45
N PRO A 432 30.45 -7.43 -20.94
CA PRO A 432 31.28 -7.26 -19.76
C PRO A 432 30.50 -7.54 -18.47
N VAL A 433 31.16 -8.24 -17.55
CA VAL A 433 30.72 -8.43 -16.16
C VAL A 433 31.77 -7.80 -15.24
N TYR A 434 31.35 -6.81 -14.46
CA TYR A 434 32.17 -6.09 -13.50
C TYR A 434 31.99 -6.73 -12.12
N GLY A 435 33.01 -7.42 -11.62
CA GLY A 435 33.05 -7.84 -10.22
C GLY A 435 33.39 -6.63 -9.36
N VAL A 436 32.47 -6.21 -8.51
CA VAL A 436 32.54 -4.94 -7.77
C VAL A 436 32.24 -5.15 -6.30
N HIS A 437 32.61 -4.15 -5.51
CA HIS A 437 32.05 -3.87 -4.20
C HIS A 437 31.35 -2.51 -4.23
N PHE A 438 30.04 -2.49 -4.03
CA PHE A 438 29.23 -1.29 -3.95
C PHE A 438 29.23 -0.70 -2.53
N PRO A 439 29.16 0.63 -2.38
CA PRO A 439 29.01 1.28 -1.07
C PRO A 439 27.62 1.08 -0.43
N TYR A 440 26.64 0.62 -1.22
CA TYR A 440 25.26 0.38 -0.79
C TYR A 440 24.76 -0.97 -1.33
N ASP A 441 23.75 -1.56 -0.71
CA ASP A 441 23.11 -2.79 -1.22
C ASP A 441 22.24 -2.44 -2.44
N PRO A 442 22.48 -3.05 -3.63
CA PRO A 442 21.67 -2.81 -4.83
C PRO A 442 20.20 -3.26 -4.72
N ARG A 443 19.83 -4.03 -3.68
CA ARG A 443 18.44 -4.43 -3.39
C ARG A 443 17.68 -3.41 -2.53
N GLY A 444 18.38 -2.44 -1.93
CA GLY A 444 17.80 -1.42 -1.06
C GLY A 444 17.14 -0.26 -1.83
N PRO A 445 16.45 0.65 -1.12
CA PRO A 445 15.84 1.86 -1.69
C PRO A 445 16.92 2.93 -1.98
N THR A 446 17.86 2.63 -2.88
CA THR A 446 19.05 3.44 -3.20
C THR A 446 19.10 3.80 -4.69
N GLU A 447 17.92 4.06 -5.26
CA GLU A 447 17.72 4.37 -6.68
C GLU A 447 18.48 5.63 -7.13
N ASP A 448 18.66 6.60 -6.23
CA ASP A 448 19.40 7.85 -6.45
C ASP A 448 20.91 7.64 -6.65
N TYR A 449 21.47 6.58 -6.08
CA TYR A 449 22.86 6.17 -6.31
C TYR A 449 22.99 5.26 -7.53
N PHE A 450 22.17 4.19 -7.59
CA PHE A 450 22.34 3.14 -8.59
C PHE A 450 21.86 3.54 -9.98
N HIS A 451 20.78 4.32 -10.11
CA HIS A 451 20.28 4.71 -11.44
C HIS A 451 21.29 5.59 -12.22
N PRO A 452 21.87 6.66 -11.63
CA PRO A 452 22.89 7.44 -12.32
C PRO A 452 24.14 6.64 -12.65
N LEU A 453 24.56 5.73 -11.76
CA LEU A 453 25.68 4.83 -11.99
C LEU A 453 25.43 3.89 -13.17
N TYR A 454 24.30 3.20 -13.19
CA TYR A 454 23.95 2.27 -14.26
C TYR A 454 23.78 2.98 -15.59
N ALA A 455 23.15 4.16 -15.61
CA ALA A 455 23.06 4.99 -16.80
C ALA A 455 24.43 5.46 -17.30
N GLY A 456 25.29 5.95 -16.40
CA GLY A 456 26.64 6.39 -16.73
C GLY A 456 27.49 5.27 -17.32
N VAL A 457 27.50 4.10 -16.67
CA VAL A 457 28.22 2.91 -17.12
C VAL A 457 27.69 2.42 -18.47
N PHE A 458 26.37 2.37 -18.64
CA PHE A 458 25.77 1.91 -19.88
C PHE A 458 26.13 2.82 -21.07
N VAL A 459 26.05 4.15 -20.88
CA VAL A 459 26.41 5.14 -21.90
C VAL A 459 27.92 5.09 -22.20
N ALA A 460 28.76 5.07 -21.18
CA ALA A 460 30.22 4.98 -21.33
C ALA A 460 30.64 3.67 -22.01
N GLY A 461 29.92 2.58 -21.74
CA GLY A 461 30.08 1.28 -22.36
C GLY A 461 29.64 1.24 -23.83
N GLY A 462 29.16 2.34 -24.41
CA GLY A 462 28.68 2.39 -25.80
C GLY A 462 27.30 1.79 -25.99
N ASN A 463 26.43 1.93 -24.99
CA ASN A 463 25.08 1.36 -24.95
C ASN A 463 25.05 -0.17 -25.06
N ARG A 464 26.06 -0.84 -24.50
CA ARG A 464 26.15 -2.31 -24.45
C ARG A 464 25.61 -2.82 -23.12
N ALA A 465 24.85 -3.91 -23.16
CA ALA A 465 24.40 -4.59 -21.95
C ALA A 465 25.61 -5.11 -21.14
N CYS A 466 25.49 -5.08 -19.83
CA CYS A 466 26.55 -5.46 -18.90
C CYS A 466 25.97 -5.97 -17.59
N SER A 467 26.78 -6.62 -16.77
CA SER A 467 26.37 -6.99 -15.41
C SER A 467 27.38 -6.51 -14.38
N PHE A 468 26.88 -6.23 -13.18
CA PHE A 468 27.67 -6.07 -11.96
C PHE A 468 27.50 -7.30 -11.09
N LEU A 469 28.58 -7.88 -10.63
CA LEU A 469 28.56 -8.88 -9.57
C LEU A 469 29.06 -8.24 -8.30
N GLU A 470 28.16 -8.00 -7.35
CA GLU A 470 28.55 -7.63 -5.99
C GLU A 470 29.16 -8.84 -5.30
N VAL A 471 30.47 -8.81 -5.10
CA VAL A 471 31.22 -10.01 -4.72
C VAL A 471 30.95 -10.46 -3.29
N GLU A 472 30.58 -9.53 -2.39
CA GLU A 472 30.36 -9.83 -0.97
C GLU A 472 28.96 -10.38 -0.73
N ASP A 473 27.94 -9.67 -1.21
CA ASP A 473 26.53 -10.07 -1.07
C ASP A 473 26.07 -11.08 -2.11
N ARG A 474 26.93 -11.39 -3.09
CA ARG A 474 26.69 -12.29 -4.21
C ARG A 474 25.49 -11.89 -5.06
N VAL A 475 25.24 -10.59 -5.21
CA VAL A 475 24.12 -10.08 -6.01
C VAL A 475 24.61 -9.78 -7.42
N LEU A 476 23.96 -10.36 -8.42
CA LEU A 476 24.19 -10.09 -9.82
C LEU A 476 23.15 -9.07 -10.32
N SER A 477 23.62 -7.87 -10.69
CA SER A 477 22.80 -6.82 -11.29
C SER A 477 23.05 -6.77 -12.79
N SER A 478 22.08 -7.16 -13.61
CA SER A 478 22.17 -7.13 -15.07
C SER A 478 21.48 -5.90 -15.64
N ILE A 479 22.18 -5.17 -16.50
CA ILE A 479 21.72 -3.93 -17.12
C ILE A 479 21.70 -4.11 -18.63
N GLY A 480 20.57 -3.78 -19.23
CA GLY A 480 20.41 -3.75 -20.68
C GLY A 480 19.41 -2.69 -21.10
N LEU A 481 19.19 -2.53 -22.40
CA LEU A 481 18.08 -1.71 -22.88
C LEU A 481 16.79 -2.49 -22.76
N LYS A 482 15.79 -1.84 -22.15
CA LYS A 482 14.38 -2.26 -22.26
C LYS A 482 13.78 -1.77 -23.57
N ASP A 483 14.14 -0.55 -23.98
CA ASP A 483 13.79 0.12 -25.23
C ASP A 483 14.87 1.17 -25.58
N ALA A 484 14.68 2.00 -26.61
CA ALA A 484 15.66 2.99 -27.06
C ALA A 484 16.02 4.08 -26.02
N THR A 485 15.23 4.24 -24.97
CA THR A 485 15.36 5.31 -23.97
C THR A 485 15.41 4.82 -22.52
N THR A 486 15.07 3.55 -22.27
CA THR A 486 14.90 3.00 -20.92
C THR A 486 15.84 1.83 -20.68
N LEU A 487 16.55 1.85 -19.54
CA LEU A 487 17.34 0.72 -19.08
C LEU A 487 16.47 -0.28 -18.30
N ARG A 488 16.73 -1.56 -18.53
CA ARG A 488 16.26 -2.68 -17.70
C ARG A 488 17.34 -3.00 -16.68
N LEU A 489 16.94 -3.17 -15.43
CA LEU A 489 17.75 -3.69 -14.35
C LEU A 489 17.11 -5.00 -13.86
N ASP A 490 17.88 -6.09 -13.83
CA ASP A 490 17.50 -7.35 -13.18
C ASP A 490 18.47 -7.61 -12.03
N LEU A 491 17.96 -7.94 -10.85
CA LEU A 491 18.75 -8.30 -9.67
C LEU A 491 18.55 -9.77 -9.34
N GLU A 492 19.63 -10.50 -9.10
CA GLU A 492 19.59 -11.92 -8.77
C GLU A 492 20.59 -12.26 -7.66
N ASP A 493 20.16 -12.96 -6.62
CA ASP A 493 21.05 -13.50 -5.59
C ASP A 493 21.74 -14.78 -6.10
N LEU A 494 23.07 -14.81 -6.08
CA LEU A 494 23.86 -15.98 -6.43
C LEU A 494 24.09 -16.89 -5.21
N PRO A 495 24.02 -18.22 -5.38
CA PRO A 495 24.27 -19.16 -4.29
C PRO A 495 25.75 -19.12 -3.84
N ALA A 496 25.98 -19.24 -2.52
CA ALA A 496 26.81 -20.31 -1.96
C ALA A 496 27.95 -20.94 -2.80
N ALA A 497 29.08 -20.28 -3.14
CA ALA A 497 30.20 -21.00 -3.76
C ALA A 497 30.70 -22.11 -2.82
N GLY A 498 30.58 -23.36 -3.26
CA GLY A 498 30.91 -24.55 -2.46
C GLY A 498 29.72 -25.28 -1.83
N ALA A 499 28.47 -24.95 -2.16
CA ALA A 499 27.38 -25.90 -1.95
C ALA A 499 27.72 -27.18 -2.74
N PRO A 500 27.87 -28.35 -2.08
CA PRO A 500 28.27 -29.56 -2.76
C PRO A 500 27.21 -29.91 -3.81
N GLY A 501 27.61 -29.88 -5.07
CA GLY A 501 26.93 -30.65 -6.10
C GLY A 501 26.88 -32.10 -5.67
N ASP A 502 25.69 -32.67 -5.71
CA ASP A 502 25.39 -34.08 -5.44
C ASP A 502 25.90 -34.60 -4.09
N GLY A 503 25.14 -34.30 -3.03
CA GLY A 503 25.11 -35.15 -1.85
C GLY A 503 24.62 -36.54 -2.24
N VAL A 504 25.54 -37.42 -2.62
CA VAL A 504 25.26 -38.85 -2.79
C VAL A 504 24.74 -39.37 -1.45
N ALA A 505 23.44 -39.68 -1.42
CA ALA A 505 22.83 -40.44 -0.34
C ALA A 505 23.66 -41.72 -0.13
N VAL A 506 24.19 -41.90 1.07
CA VAL A 506 24.78 -43.17 1.48
C VAL A 506 23.65 -44.18 1.58
N ALA A 507 23.41 -44.90 0.48
CA ALA A 507 22.54 -46.06 0.47
C ALA A 507 23.11 -47.12 1.42
N ALA A 508 22.32 -47.52 2.42
CA ALA A 508 22.58 -48.75 3.15
C ALA A 508 22.51 -49.93 2.16
N PRO A 509 23.55 -50.78 2.04
CA PRO A 509 23.54 -51.86 1.08
C PRO A 509 22.60 -52.97 1.54
N GLY A 510 21.58 -53.24 0.72
CA GLY A 510 20.85 -54.52 0.72
C GLY A 510 19.42 -54.47 1.21
N THR A 511 18.52 -53.81 0.48
CA THR A 511 17.09 -54.18 0.49
C THR A 511 16.65 -54.38 -0.97
N PRO A 512 16.11 -55.56 -1.36
CA PRO A 512 15.72 -55.81 -2.75
C PRO A 512 14.59 -54.86 -3.17
N ALA A 513 14.66 -54.40 -4.42
CA ALA A 513 13.69 -53.52 -5.04
C ALA A 513 12.25 -54.02 -4.80
N ALA A 514 11.42 -53.17 -4.20
CA ALA A 514 10.01 -53.43 -4.05
C ALA A 514 9.35 -53.43 -5.45
N PRO A 515 8.43 -54.37 -5.74
CA PRO A 515 7.71 -54.39 -7.00
C PRO A 515 6.85 -53.12 -7.16
N PRO A 516 6.59 -52.68 -8.41
CA PRO A 516 5.68 -51.56 -8.64
C PRO A 516 4.28 -51.96 -8.14
N LEU A 517 3.70 -51.13 -7.28
CA LEU A 517 2.41 -51.36 -6.65
C LEU A 517 1.41 -50.26 -7.06
N PRO A 518 0.10 -50.58 -6.98
CA PRO A 518 -0.93 -50.06 -7.86
C PRO A 518 -1.29 -48.61 -7.55
N THR A 519 -1.81 -47.95 -8.60
CA THR A 519 -2.44 -46.64 -8.58
C THR A 519 -3.33 -46.47 -7.34
N ALA A 520 -3.06 -45.44 -6.54
CA ALA A 520 -3.73 -45.15 -5.29
C ALA A 520 -5.26 -45.16 -5.50
N THR A 521 -5.90 -46.23 -5.05
CA THR A 521 -7.36 -46.29 -4.96
C THR A 521 -7.72 -45.55 -3.68
N ALA A 522 -8.50 -44.47 -3.81
CA ALA A 522 -8.93 -43.63 -2.70
C ALA A 522 -9.51 -44.47 -1.55
N ALA A 523 -8.75 -44.63 -0.47
CA ALA A 523 -9.30 -45.16 0.78
C ALA A 523 -10.38 -44.18 1.27
N ALA A 524 -11.55 -44.69 1.64
CA ALA A 524 -12.73 -43.87 1.92
C ALA A 524 -12.65 -43.03 3.22
N GLY A 525 -11.58 -43.15 4.01
CA GLY A 525 -11.42 -42.50 5.31
C GLY A 525 -9.98 -42.06 5.62
N PRO A 526 -9.75 -41.38 6.75
CA PRO A 526 -8.45 -40.82 7.12
C PRO A 526 -7.39 -41.90 7.27
N GLN A 527 -6.25 -41.71 6.62
CA GLN A 527 -5.05 -42.51 6.78
C GLN A 527 -4.16 -41.88 7.86
N VAL A 528 -3.97 -42.62 8.95
CA VAL A 528 -3.04 -42.23 10.02
C VAL A 528 -1.60 -42.50 9.57
N LEU A 529 -0.78 -41.45 9.52
CA LEU A 529 0.64 -41.51 9.16
C LEU A 529 1.54 -41.64 10.39
N PHE A 530 1.14 -41.02 11.49
CA PHE A 530 1.83 -41.08 12.78
C PHE A 530 0.80 -41.09 13.92
N ASP A 531 0.97 -41.99 14.89
CA ASP A 531 0.06 -42.16 16.04
C ASP A 531 0.79 -42.07 17.40
N GLY A 532 2.03 -41.56 17.38
CA GLY A 532 2.88 -41.49 18.56
C GLY A 532 3.60 -42.79 18.94
N LYS A 533 3.23 -43.95 18.39
CA LYS A 533 3.83 -45.24 18.80
C LYS A 533 5.10 -45.61 18.04
N GLY A 534 5.29 -45.07 16.84
CA GLY A 534 6.45 -45.31 15.99
C GLY A 534 6.38 -44.49 14.70
N LEU A 535 7.49 -44.38 13.97
CA LEU A 535 7.54 -43.62 12.71
C LEU A 535 6.85 -44.34 11.54
N GLY A 536 6.55 -45.64 11.68
CA GLY A 536 5.87 -46.42 10.64
C GLY A 536 6.67 -46.42 9.33
N ARG A 537 6.07 -45.90 8.25
CA ARG A 537 6.71 -45.73 6.93
C ARG A 537 7.31 -44.34 6.71
N LEU A 538 7.19 -43.43 7.66
CA LEU A 538 7.73 -42.07 7.53
C LEU A 538 9.25 -42.08 7.57
N VAL A 539 9.86 -41.28 6.71
CA VAL A 539 11.31 -41.15 6.58
C VAL A 539 11.77 -39.91 7.35
N PRO A 540 12.60 -40.05 8.39
CA PRO A 540 13.14 -38.89 9.11
C PRO A 540 14.17 -38.15 8.25
N PHE A 541 14.24 -36.83 8.39
CA PHE A 541 15.23 -36.00 7.72
C PHE A 541 15.72 -34.83 8.59
N GLY A 542 16.86 -34.26 8.22
CA GLY A 542 17.43 -33.04 8.79
C GLY A 542 18.23 -32.25 7.75
N PHE A 543 18.07 -30.93 7.73
CA PHE A 543 18.74 -30.01 6.81
C PHE A 543 19.26 -28.76 7.52
N ALA A 544 20.22 -28.07 6.89
CA ALA A 544 20.73 -26.75 7.29
C ALA A 544 21.13 -26.63 8.78
N GLY A 545 21.71 -27.69 9.35
CA GLY A 545 22.10 -27.78 10.76
C GLY A 545 21.18 -28.62 11.65
N GLY A 546 20.08 -29.14 11.09
CA GLY A 546 19.19 -30.10 11.75
C GLY A 546 19.70 -31.54 11.64
N ASP A 547 19.65 -32.27 12.75
CA ASP A 547 19.99 -33.69 12.88
C ASP A 547 18.89 -34.42 13.64
N PHE A 548 18.06 -35.17 12.91
CA PHE A 548 16.94 -35.91 13.48
C PHE A 548 17.38 -36.88 14.58
N ALA A 549 18.54 -37.53 14.45
CA ALA A 549 18.96 -38.57 15.40
C ALA A 549 19.28 -38.02 16.79
N THR A 550 19.75 -36.78 16.86
CA THR A 550 20.15 -36.15 18.13
C THR A 550 19.12 -35.16 18.66
N GLN A 551 18.28 -34.60 17.79
CA GLN A 551 17.33 -33.53 18.13
C GLN A 551 15.87 -33.99 18.13
N ALA A 552 15.57 -35.23 17.74
CA ALA A 552 14.23 -35.81 17.82
C ALA A 552 14.19 -37.05 18.72
N GLN A 553 13.17 -37.14 19.58
CA GLN A 553 12.98 -38.26 20.50
C GLN A 553 11.52 -38.69 20.52
N LEU A 554 11.28 -39.98 20.28
CA LEU A 554 9.97 -40.59 20.46
C LEU A 554 9.77 -40.96 21.95
N THR A 555 8.94 -40.20 22.66
CA THR A 555 8.67 -40.42 24.10
C THR A 555 7.18 -40.23 24.41
N GLY A 556 6.62 -41.09 25.27
CA GLY A 556 5.28 -40.86 25.82
C GLY A 556 4.14 -40.76 24.79
N LYS A 557 4.22 -41.50 23.68
CA LYS A 557 3.31 -41.40 22.52
C LYS A 557 3.40 -40.07 21.74
N ALA A 558 4.55 -39.41 21.78
CA ALA A 558 4.80 -38.20 21.01
C ALA A 558 6.20 -38.22 20.40
N LEU A 559 6.35 -37.61 19.23
CA LEU A 559 7.64 -37.22 18.70
C LEU A 559 7.94 -35.80 19.22
N ARG A 560 8.98 -35.68 20.04
CA ARG A 560 9.49 -34.39 20.51
C ARG A 560 10.70 -34.02 19.67
N ILE A 561 10.65 -32.86 19.02
CA ILE A 561 11.77 -32.27 18.27
C ILE A 561 12.18 -31.00 18.99
N GLU A 562 13.47 -30.87 19.29
CA GLU A 562 14.05 -29.68 19.92
C GLU A 562 15.27 -29.22 19.14
N ILE A 563 15.16 -28.02 18.57
CA ILE A 563 16.27 -27.37 17.89
C ILE A 563 16.84 -26.32 18.85
N PRO A 564 18.09 -26.47 19.32
CA PRO A 564 18.69 -25.51 20.23
C PRO A 564 18.95 -24.18 19.52
N LYS A 565 19.13 -23.13 20.32
CA LYS A 565 19.55 -21.81 19.83
C LYS A 565 20.85 -21.94 19.02
N ASP A 566 21.01 -21.07 18.03
CA ASP A 566 22.22 -20.95 17.21
C ASP A 566 22.51 -22.16 16.29
N SER A 567 21.47 -22.95 15.98
CA SER A 567 21.53 -24.06 15.01
C SER A 567 21.38 -23.61 13.55
N GLY A 568 21.65 -22.34 13.23
CA GLY A 568 21.51 -21.81 11.87
C GLY A 568 20.05 -21.81 11.40
N TRP A 569 19.79 -22.30 10.19
CA TRP A 569 18.43 -22.43 9.62
C TRP A 569 17.89 -23.86 9.75
N ALA A 570 18.28 -24.58 10.80
CA ALA A 570 17.97 -26.00 10.97
C ALA A 570 16.49 -26.34 10.73
N ARG A 571 16.29 -27.42 9.97
CA ARG A 571 14.98 -28.03 9.67
C ARG A 571 15.03 -29.51 9.97
N ILE A 572 14.04 -30.03 10.68
CA ILE A 572 14.00 -31.43 11.11
C ILE A 572 12.58 -31.93 11.06
N GLY A 573 12.35 -33.10 10.47
CA GLY A 573 11.00 -33.62 10.34
C GLY A 573 10.89 -35.02 9.77
N LEU A 574 9.69 -35.29 9.26
CA LEU A 574 9.26 -36.56 8.69
C LEU A 574 8.74 -36.34 7.27
N ALA A 575 9.07 -37.23 6.35
CA ALA A 575 8.56 -37.24 4.99
C ALA A 575 7.75 -38.52 4.72
N THR A 576 6.71 -38.44 3.89
CA THR A 576 6.13 -39.64 3.30
C THR A 576 7.10 -40.23 2.26
N PRO A 577 7.24 -41.57 2.17
CA PRO A 577 8.18 -42.18 1.22
C PRO A 577 7.71 -42.07 -0.24
N ASP A 578 6.41 -41.88 -0.43
CA ASP A 578 5.73 -41.84 -1.72
C ASP A 578 4.82 -40.60 -1.78
N ALA A 579 4.41 -40.23 -3.00
CA ALA A 579 3.41 -39.19 -3.22
C ALA A 579 2.07 -39.65 -2.62
N LEU A 580 1.60 -38.93 -1.60
CA LEU A 580 0.41 -39.29 -0.84
C LEU A 580 -0.66 -38.20 -0.90
N ILE A 581 -0.25 -36.95 -1.05
CA ILE A 581 -1.15 -35.82 -1.12
C ILE A 581 -1.45 -35.59 -2.60
N ARG A 582 -2.73 -35.51 -2.93
CA ARG A 582 -3.18 -35.12 -4.26
C ARG A 582 -4.07 -33.89 -4.11
N MET A 583 -3.75 -32.82 -4.81
CA MET A 583 -4.64 -31.67 -4.89
C MET A 583 -5.97 -32.09 -5.53
N PRO A 584 -7.13 -31.76 -4.95
CA PRO A 584 -8.41 -32.11 -5.57
C PRO A 584 -8.56 -31.46 -6.96
N ASP A 585 -9.19 -32.19 -7.88
CA ASP A 585 -9.62 -31.63 -9.16
C ASP A 585 -10.65 -30.51 -8.94
N ARG A 586 -10.69 -29.52 -9.84
CA ARG A 586 -11.64 -28.42 -9.75
C ARG A 586 -13.09 -28.95 -9.75
N GLY A 587 -13.88 -28.49 -8.78
CA GLY A 587 -15.28 -28.91 -8.62
C GLY A 587 -15.49 -30.28 -7.94
N ALA A 588 -14.43 -30.94 -7.47
CA ALA A 588 -14.58 -32.15 -6.65
C ALA A 588 -15.43 -31.89 -5.39
N ALA A 589 -16.19 -32.89 -4.93
CA ALA A 589 -17.07 -32.75 -3.76
C ALA A 589 -16.35 -32.84 -2.40
N ARG A 590 -15.04 -33.13 -2.40
CA ARG A 590 -14.24 -33.34 -1.19
C ARG A 590 -12.92 -32.60 -1.31
N ALA A 591 -12.51 -31.99 -0.21
CA ALA A 591 -11.17 -31.45 -0.03
C ALA A 591 -10.24 -32.54 0.55
N VAL A 592 -8.93 -32.26 0.55
CA VAL A 592 -7.92 -33.10 1.22
C VAL A 592 -7.46 -32.39 2.48
N GLU A 593 -7.54 -33.05 3.62
CA GLU A 593 -7.11 -32.53 4.92
C GLU A 593 -5.82 -33.23 5.35
N ILE A 594 -4.84 -32.43 5.80
CA ILE A 594 -3.60 -32.87 6.45
C ILE A 594 -3.65 -32.38 7.88
N ALA A 595 -3.95 -33.27 8.83
CA ALA A 595 -4.14 -32.94 10.23
C ALA A 595 -2.92 -33.36 11.07
N ALA A 596 -2.38 -32.42 11.84
CA ALA A 596 -1.32 -32.66 12.82
C ALA A 596 -1.84 -32.37 14.24
N THR A 597 -1.77 -33.36 15.12
CA THR A 597 -2.08 -33.18 16.54
C THR A 597 -0.79 -32.76 17.26
N ILE A 598 -0.80 -31.58 17.87
CA ILE A 598 0.35 -31.02 18.58
C ILE A 598 -0.04 -30.64 20.02
N ASP A 599 0.95 -30.63 20.92
CA ASP A 599 0.85 -29.94 22.20
C ASP A 599 1.31 -28.49 22.02
N GLY A 600 0.35 -27.56 21.88
CA GLY A 600 0.62 -26.14 21.62
C GLY A 600 1.27 -25.40 22.80
N GLY A 601 1.14 -25.94 24.02
CA GLY A 601 1.81 -25.42 25.21
C GLY A 601 3.32 -25.64 25.18
N VAL A 602 3.77 -26.71 24.50
CA VAL A 602 5.19 -27.08 24.35
C VAL A 602 5.75 -26.64 22.99
N SER A 603 4.92 -26.65 21.95
CA SER A 603 5.34 -26.37 20.57
C SER A 603 5.37 -24.87 20.29
N ASN A 604 6.36 -24.41 19.51
CA ASN A 604 6.44 -23.03 19.04
C ASN A 604 6.53 -22.90 17.51
N GLY A 605 6.52 -24.03 16.78
CA GLY A 605 6.44 -24.04 15.34
C GLY A 605 5.97 -25.38 14.78
N LEU A 606 5.46 -25.35 13.56
CA LEU A 606 5.08 -26.51 12.75
C LEU A 606 5.13 -26.08 11.28
N SER A 607 5.58 -26.94 10.38
CA SER A 607 5.60 -26.67 8.94
C SER A 607 5.15 -27.88 8.13
N PHE A 608 4.45 -27.59 7.04
CA PHE A 608 4.09 -28.57 6.01
C PHE A 608 4.71 -28.11 4.68
N ALA A 609 5.41 -29.01 3.98
CA ALA A 609 5.83 -28.78 2.61
C ALA A 609 5.22 -29.87 1.71
N LEU A 610 4.61 -29.42 0.61
CA LEU A 610 4.05 -30.23 -0.45
C LEU A 610 5.05 -30.22 -1.60
N THR A 611 5.81 -31.31 -1.69
CA THR A 611 7.01 -31.39 -2.52
C THR A 611 6.79 -32.38 -3.66
N PRO A 612 7.09 -32.01 -4.92
CA PRO A 612 7.07 -32.95 -6.03
C PRO A 612 7.88 -34.22 -5.74
N PRO A 613 7.43 -35.41 -6.15
CA PRO A 613 8.09 -36.66 -5.79
C PRO A 613 9.57 -36.74 -6.21
N ASP A 614 9.92 -36.14 -7.35
CA ASP A 614 11.29 -36.04 -7.87
C ASP A 614 12.20 -35.12 -7.06
N LYS A 615 11.62 -34.26 -6.22
CA LYS A 615 12.32 -33.31 -5.34
C LYS A 615 12.24 -33.67 -3.86
N ALA A 616 11.62 -34.79 -3.51
CA ALA A 616 11.34 -35.16 -2.12
C ALA A 616 12.59 -35.33 -1.23
N ALA A 617 13.76 -35.55 -1.85
CA ALA A 617 15.04 -35.66 -1.16
C ALA A 617 15.75 -34.32 -0.91
N LEU A 618 15.26 -33.23 -1.51
CA LEU A 618 15.81 -31.88 -1.33
C LEU A 618 15.36 -31.27 0.00
N ASP A 619 16.06 -30.20 0.41
CA ASP A 619 15.62 -29.35 1.51
C ASP A 619 14.18 -28.86 1.18
N PRO A 620 13.22 -28.95 2.12
CA PRO A 620 11.86 -28.49 1.88
C PRO A 620 11.80 -27.04 1.40
N ASP A 621 12.74 -26.15 1.79
CA ASP A 621 12.78 -24.77 1.27
C ASP A 621 13.15 -24.71 -0.21
N GLU A 622 13.89 -25.68 -0.74
CA GLU A 622 14.34 -25.76 -2.13
C GLU A 622 13.39 -26.56 -3.02
N GLY A 623 12.78 -27.61 -2.46
CA GLY A 623 12.03 -28.62 -3.20
C GLY A 623 10.54 -28.36 -3.37
N HIS A 624 9.90 -27.59 -2.48
CA HIS A 624 8.44 -27.48 -2.43
C HIS A 624 7.81 -26.82 -3.66
N ASP A 625 6.59 -27.23 -3.99
CA ASP A 625 5.68 -26.38 -4.80
C ASP A 625 4.99 -25.39 -3.86
N ILE A 626 4.48 -25.88 -2.72
CA ILE A 626 3.78 -25.10 -1.68
C ILE A 626 4.35 -25.49 -0.31
N ALA A 627 4.63 -24.51 0.55
CA ALA A 627 4.94 -24.76 1.95
C ALA A 627 4.15 -23.82 2.87
N LEU A 628 3.70 -24.33 4.02
CA LEU A 628 3.03 -23.58 5.08
C LEU A 628 3.87 -23.65 6.35
N HIS A 629 4.32 -22.51 6.81
CA HIS A 629 5.07 -22.35 8.06
C HIS A 629 4.21 -21.69 9.12
N LEU A 630 4.07 -22.36 10.27
CA LEU A 630 3.39 -21.84 11.45
C LEU A 630 4.43 -21.56 12.52
N VAL A 631 4.52 -20.32 12.98
CA VAL A 631 5.47 -19.88 14.01
C VAL A 631 4.72 -19.12 15.09
N ARG A 632 4.85 -19.57 16.34
CA ARG A 632 4.31 -18.86 17.50
C ARG A 632 5.16 -17.63 17.82
N GLY A 633 4.53 -16.46 17.89
CA GLY A 633 5.13 -15.24 18.41
C GLY A 633 5.24 -15.21 19.93
N ASP A 634 6.12 -14.35 20.44
CA ASP A 634 6.33 -14.16 21.89
C ASP A 634 5.06 -13.59 22.58
N ASP A 635 4.16 -12.97 21.82
CA ASP A 635 2.84 -12.46 22.22
C ASP A 635 1.75 -13.55 22.29
N GLY A 636 2.06 -14.80 21.95
CA GLY A 636 1.09 -15.89 21.86
C GLY A 636 0.28 -15.90 20.55
N ILE A 637 0.52 -14.95 19.65
CA ILE A 637 -0.07 -14.92 18.32
C ILE A 637 0.88 -15.64 17.36
N ALA A 638 0.38 -16.62 16.64
CA ALA A 638 1.13 -17.28 15.60
C ALA A 638 1.02 -16.56 14.26
N ARG A 639 2.10 -16.63 13.48
CA ARG A 639 2.14 -16.27 12.07
C ARG A 639 2.10 -17.54 11.24
N ALA A 640 1.13 -17.62 10.34
CA ALA A 640 1.10 -18.58 9.25
C ALA A 640 1.65 -17.90 7.99
N THR A 641 2.66 -18.50 7.38
CA THR A 641 3.26 -18.02 6.13
C THR A 641 3.19 -19.15 5.12
N MET A 642 2.46 -18.94 4.03
CA MET A 642 2.45 -19.86 2.90
C MET A 642 3.32 -19.32 1.78
N THR A 643 4.30 -20.12 1.38
CA THR A 643 5.22 -19.82 0.29
C THR A 643 4.89 -20.67 -0.92
N ARG A 644 5.05 -20.05 -2.09
CA ARG A 644 5.06 -20.72 -3.38
C ARG A 644 6.39 -20.46 -4.05
N ARG A 645 6.94 -21.48 -4.69
CA ARG A 645 8.26 -21.37 -5.33
C ARG A 645 8.28 -20.37 -6.48
N ASP A 646 7.17 -20.26 -7.20
CA ASP A 646 7.01 -19.48 -8.42
C ASP A 646 6.29 -18.14 -8.22
N LEU A 647 5.76 -17.87 -7.03
CA LEU A 647 5.00 -16.66 -6.72
C LEU A 647 5.62 -15.91 -5.54
N ARG A 648 5.81 -14.60 -5.67
CA ARG A 648 6.12 -13.67 -4.57
C ARG A 648 5.19 -12.45 -4.67
N PRO A 649 4.76 -11.86 -3.53
CA PRO A 649 5.16 -12.15 -2.15
C PRO A 649 4.49 -13.39 -1.53
N ASP A 650 5.02 -13.85 -0.39
CA ASP A 650 4.42 -14.92 0.42
C ASP A 650 3.05 -14.50 0.96
N LEU A 651 2.14 -15.46 1.09
CA LEU A 651 0.83 -15.24 1.69
C LEU A 651 0.93 -15.40 3.21
N GLN A 652 0.33 -14.48 3.97
CA GLN A 652 0.46 -14.48 5.43
C GLN A 652 -0.89 -14.33 6.13
N ALA A 653 -1.00 -14.96 7.30
CA ALA A 653 -2.11 -14.80 8.23
C ALA A 653 -1.61 -14.87 9.67
N ARG A 654 -2.38 -14.33 10.62
CA ARG A 654 -2.09 -14.43 12.05
C ARG A 654 -3.28 -15.02 12.79
N PHE A 655 -3.01 -15.79 13.84
CA PHE A 655 -4.05 -16.42 14.66
C PHE A 655 -3.55 -16.70 16.08
N PRO A 656 -4.44 -16.77 17.10
CA PRO A 656 -4.04 -17.17 18.45
C PRO A 656 -3.49 -18.60 18.49
N TRP A 657 -2.27 -18.78 18.99
CA TRP A 657 -1.65 -20.10 19.09
C TRP A 657 -2.33 -20.95 20.17
N PRO A 658 -2.59 -22.25 19.94
CA PRO A 658 -3.19 -23.13 20.94
C PRO A 658 -2.29 -23.30 22.17
N GLY A 659 -2.88 -23.27 23.37
CA GLY A 659 -2.15 -23.46 24.63
C GLY A 659 -2.08 -24.91 25.13
N ASN A 660 -2.80 -25.83 24.47
CA ASN A 660 -3.01 -27.21 24.88
C ASN A 660 -2.87 -28.17 23.68
N GLU A 661 -3.14 -29.46 23.90
CA GLU A 661 -3.23 -30.44 22.81
C GLU A 661 -4.38 -30.08 21.86
N THR A 662 -4.08 -29.93 20.57
CA THR A 662 -5.05 -29.58 19.53
C THR A 662 -4.65 -30.18 18.19
N ASP A 663 -5.63 -30.35 17.33
CA ASP A 663 -5.38 -30.57 15.90
C ASP A 663 -5.25 -29.22 15.18
N LEU A 664 -4.23 -29.12 14.34
CA LEU A 664 -4.07 -28.09 13.31
C LEU A 664 -4.09 -28.80 11.95
N ALA A 665 -4.96 -28.36 11.06
CA ALA A 665 -5.19 -29.01 9.79
C ALA A 665 -5.00 -28.06 8.61
N LEU A 666 -4.19 -28.48 7.62
CA LEU A 666 -4.13 -27.84 6.31
C LEU A 666 -5.15 -28.52 5.39
N VAL A 667 -6.14 -27.76 4.92
CA VAL A 667 -7.18 -28.25 4.01
C VAL A 667 -6.94 -27.69 2.62
N LEU A 668 -6.71 -28.58 1.66
CA LEU A 668 -6.53 -28.29 0.24
C LEU A 668 -7.87 -28.46 -0.48
N ARG A 669 -8.42 -27.36 -1.00
CA ARG A 669 -9.77 -27.32 -1.54
C ARG A 669 -9.80 -27.49 -3.07
N PRO A 670 -10.90 -28.02 -3.62
CA PRO A 670 -11.14 -28.10 -5.06
C PRO A 670 -11.07 -26.76 -5.81
N ASP A 671 -11.40 -25.66 -5.15
CA ASP A 671 -11.32 -24.31 -5.72
C ASP A 671 -9.90 -23.71 -5.67
N GLN A 672 -8.86 -24.54 -5.56
CA GLN A 672 -7.45 -24.14 -5.51
C GLN A 672 -7.16 -23.12 -4.43
N VAL A 673 -7.65 -23.41 -3.23
CA VAL A 673 -7.43 -22.64 -2.01
C VAL A 673 -6.89 -23.58 -0.95
N ALA A 674 -6.04 -23.04 -0.08
CA ALA A 674 -5.65 -23.72 1.15
C ALA A 674 -6.22 -23.00 2.38
N GLU A 675 -6.72 -23.78 3.33
CA GLU A 675 -7.17 -23.30 4.63
C GLU A 675 -6.33 -23.89 5.75
N LEU A 676 -6.10 -23.09 6.81
CA LEU A 676 -5.66 -23.62 8.09
C LEU A 676 -6.88 -23.72 9.01
N ARG A 677 -7.14 -24.89 9.58
CA ARG A 677 -8.24 -25.16 10.51
C ARG A 677 -7.73 -25.66 11.86
N ARG A 678 -8.52 -25.45 12.90
CA ARG A 678 -8.41 -26.15 14.19
C ARG A 678 -9.29 -27.40 14.17
N GLY A 679 -9.01 -28.38 15.03
CA GLY A 679 -9.78 -29.64 15.12
C GLY A 679 -11.28 -29.53 15.41
N ASP A 680 -11.76 -28.37 15.87
CA ASP A 680 -13.20 -28.08 16.02
C ASP A 680 -13.85 -27.57 14.72
N GLY A 681 -13.08 -27.46 13.62
CA GLY A 681 -13.51 -26.95 12.32
C GLY A 681 -13.30 -25.45 12.15
N THR A 682 -12.90 -24.72 13.19
CA THR A 682 -12.67 -23.27 13.11
C THR A 682 -11.57 -22.96 12.10
N ARG A 683 -11.86 -22.07 11.14
CA ARG A 683 -10.88 -21.63 10.15
C ARG A 683 -9.99 -20.54 10.75
N LEU A 684 -8.70 -20.83 10.83
CA LEU A 684 -7.66 -19.94 11.37
C LEU A 684 -7.03 -19.06 10.28
N ALA A 685 -6.93 -19.56 9.04
CA ALA A 685 -6.40 -18.82 7.91
C ALA A 685 -6.97 -19.32 6.58
N TRP A 686 -6.91 -18.47 5.55
CA TRP A 686 -7.31 -18.76 4.18
C TRP A 686 -6.28 -18.18 3.22
N PHE A 687 -5.93 -18.96 2.21
CA PHE A 687 -4.91 -18.59 1.25
C PHE A 687 -5.37 -18.98 -0.16
N ASP A 688 -5.55 -17.98 -1.03
CA ASP A 688 -5.66 -18.23 -2.47
C ASP A 688 -4.26 -18.59 -2.96
N ILE A 689 -4.00 -19.89 -3.13
CA ILE A 689 -2.67 -20.35 -3.51
C ILE A 689 -2.29 -19.85 -4.89
N GLY A 690 -3.23 -19.49 -5.77
CA GLY A 690 -2.95 -19.09 -7.16
C GLY A 690 -2.43 -20.26 -8.02
N GLY A 691 -2.36 -20.07 -9.35
CA GLY A 691 -1.97 -21.13 -10.29
C GLY A 691 -3.03 -22.24 -10.47
N ASP A 692 -2.69 -23.29 -11.21
CA ASP A 692 -3.49 -24.51 -11.35
C ASP A 692 -2.70 -25.72 -10.83
N PHE A 693 -3.11 -26.20 -9.65
CA PHE A 693 -2.54 -27.40 -9.04
C PHE A 693 -3.51 -28.59 -9.13
N ALA A 694 -4.63 -28.49 -9.85
CA ALA A 694 -5.63 -29.54 -9.91
C ALA A 694 -5.01 -30.90 -10.28
N GLY A 695 -5.23 -31.91 -9.43
CA GLY A 695 -4.69 -33.25 -9.63
C GLY A 695 -3.16 -33.39 -9.46
N ARG A 696 -2.46 -32.37 -8.95
CA ARG A 696 -1.03 -32.43 -8.64
C ARG A 696 -0.77 -33.38 -7.47
N ASP A 697 0.22 -34.27 -7.61
CA ASP A 697 0.64 -35.21 -6.57
C ASP A 697 1.90 -34.72 -5.84
N TRP A 698 1.94 -34.88 -4.51
CA TRP A 698 3.02 -34.45 -3.65
C TRP A 698 3.39 -35.49 -2.59
N VAL A 699 4.68 -35.49 -2.25
CA VAL A 699 5.20 -36.01 -0.98
C VAL A 699 4.91 -34.97 0.10
N LEU A 700 4.44 -35.43 1.26
CA LEU A 700 4.26 -34.58 2.43
C LEU A 700 5.52 -34.60 3.29
N GLN A 701 6.10 -33.43 3.51
CA GLN A 701 7.13 -33.21 4.52
C GLN A 701 6.51 -32.42 5.68
N THR A 702 6.46 -33.00 6.88
CA THR A 702 6.00 -32.33 8.12
C THR A 702 7.20 -32.13 9.03
N TYR A 703 7.50 -30.89 9.39
CA TYR A 703 8.77 -30.56 10.03
C TYR A 703 8.69 -29.36 10.98
N LEU A 704 9.75 -29.19 11.75
CA LEU A 704 10.03 -28.02 12.55
C LEU A 704 11.18 -27.24 11.91
N GLN A 705 11.04 -25.93 11.81
CA GLN A 705 12.07 -25.00 11.37
C GLN A 705 12.25 -23.91 12.42
N VAL A 706 13.48 -23.46 12.62
CA VAL A 706 13.75 -22.32 13.50
C VAL A 706 13.19 -21.03 12.89
N PRO A 707 12.53 -20.17 13.70
CA PRO A 707 11.94 -18.93 13.20
C PRO A 707 12.99 -17.86 12.84
N GLY A 708 14.25 -18.09 13.20
CA GLY A 708 15.40 -17.28 12.81
C GLY A 708 16.71 -17.94 13.26
N LYS A 709 17.84 -17.53 12.67
CA LYS A 709 19.17 -18.15 12.84
C LYS A 709 19.62 -18.41 14.29
N HIS A 710 19.16 -17.56 15.21
CA HIS A 710 19.57 -17.53 16.62
C HIS A 710 18.41 -17.80 17.57
N ARG A 711 17.35 -18.49 17.11
CA ARG A 711 16.18 -18.83 17.92
C ARG A 711 16.11 -20.35 18.08
N ALA A 712 15.68 -20.79 19.26
CA ALA A 712 15.34 -22.19 19.51
C ALA A 712 13.93 -22.50 18.97
N ALA A 713 13.69 -23.76 18.62
CA ALA A 713 12.39 -24.23 18.19
C ALA A 713 12.03 -25.56 18.87
N SER A 714 10.75 -25.76 19.14
CA SER A 714 10.21 -26.98 19.76
C SER A 714 8.92 -27.42 19.08
N LEU A 715 8.78 -28.73 18.91
CA LEU A 715 7.56 -29.38 18.44
C LEU A 715 7.33 -30.65 19.25
N LYS A 716 6.11 -30.83 19.75
CA LYS A 716 5.64 -32.10 20.32
C LYS A 716 4.43 -32.57 19.50
N LEU A 717 4.72 -33.44 18.54
CA LEU A 717 3.73 -34.04 17.63
C LEU A 717 3.21 -35.35 18.23
N THR A 718 1.90 -35.49 18.36
CA THR A 718 1.25 -36.73 18.87
C THR A 718 0.52 -37.50 17.77
N GLY A 719 0.12 -36.83 16.69
CA GLY A 719 -0.60 -37.42 15.58
C GLY A 719 -0.33 -36.73 14.26
N LEU A 720 -0.34 -37.49 13.16
CA LEU A 720 -0.36 -36.97 11.79
C LEU A 720 -1.28 -37.87 10.96
N ALA A 721 -2.25 -37.27 10.27
CA ALA A 721 -3.18 -37.99 9.40
C ALA A 721 -3.45 -37.20 8.13
N VAL A 722 -3.80 -37.91 7.06
CA VAL A 722 -4.33 -37.32 5.83
C VAL A 722 -5.64 -38.00 5.47
N GLY A 723 -6.63 -37.23 5.02
CA GLY A 723 -7.89 -37.82 4.60
C GLY A 723 -8.77 -36.88 3.81
N PRO A 724 -9.77 -37.42 3.09
CA PRO A 724 -10.73 -36.59 2.40
C PRO A 724 -11.78 -36.02 3.37
N VAL A 725 -12.01 -34.72 3.35
CA VAL A 725 -13.02 -34.02 4.16
C VAL A 725 -14.14 -33.50 3.24
N PRO A 726 -15.43 -33.62 3.63
CA PRO A 726 -16.51 -32.99 2.88
C PRO A 726 -16.26 -31.48 2.79
N GLU A 727 -16.39 -30.91 1.60
CA GLU A 727 -16.19 -29.48 1.42
C GLU A 727 -17.51 -28.82 1.01
N ALA A 728 -17.86 -27.76 1.72
CA ALA A 728 -19.02 -26.96 1.35
C ALA A 728 -18.61 -26.03 0.21
N ALA A 729 -19.37 -26.05 -0.88
CA ALA A 729 -19.22 -25.04 -1.90
C ALA A 729 -19.50 -23.68 -1.26
N LEU A 730 -18.55 -22.74 -1.40
CA LEU A 730 -18.80 -21.38 -1.01
C LEU A 730 -19.89 -20.79 -1.92
N PRO A 731 -20.78 -19.94 -1.39
CA PRO A 731 -21.75 -19.27 -2.23
C PRO A 731 -21.02 -18.42 -3.28
N ASP A 732 -21.48 -18.51 -4.52
CA ASP A 732 -20.96 -17.68 -5.61
C ASP A 732 -21.61 -16.29 -5.54
N ILE A 733 -21.03 -15.41 -4.74
CA ILE A 733 -21.54 -14.07 -4.47
C ILE A 733 -21.71 -13.23 -5.75
N ASP A 734 -20.84 -13.46 -6.74
CA ASP A 734 -20.84 -12.74 -8.01
C ASP A 734 -21.83 -13.32 -9.03
N ALA A 735 -22.38 -14.52 -8.78
CA ALA A 735 -23.39 -15.10 -9.67
C ALA A 735 -24.60 -14.16 -9.78
N PRO A 736 -25.11 -13.89 -10.98
CA PRO A 736 -26.34 -13.14 -11.16
C PRO A 736 -27.54 -13.83 -10.49
N ALA A 737 -28.32 -13.10 -9.69
CA ALA A 737 -29.45 -13.67 -8.96
C ALA A 737 -30.60 -14.00 -9.93
N GLU A 738 -30.91 -15.28 -10.15
CA GLU A 738 -32.05 -15.72 -10.98
C GLU A 738 -33.38 -15.78 -10.21
N GLY A 739 -33.31 -15.60 -8.89
CA GLY A 739 -34.45 -15.63 -7.99
C GLY A 739 -34.03 -15.27 -6.57
N PRO A 740 -34.93 -15.43 -5.58
CA PRO A 740 -34.59 -15.22 -4.19
C PRO A 740 -33.39 -16.07 -3.76
N ARG A 741 -32.43 -15.48 -3.07
CA ARG A 741 -31.25 -16.16 -2.53
C ARG A 741 -30.90 -15.63 -1.14
N SER A 742 -30.31 -16.49 -0.33
CA SER A 742 -29.78 -16.17 1.00
C SER A 742 -28.28 -16.43 1.01
N LEU A 743 -27.50 -15.45 1.47
CA LEU A 743 -26.06 -15.49 1.53
C LEU A 743 -25.61 -15.30 2.97
N VAL A 744 -24.81 -16.23 3.49
CA VAL A 744 -24.12 -16.04 4.77
C VAL A 744 -22.76 -15.44 4.47
N LEU A 745 -22.59 -14.16 4.83
CA LEU A 745 -21.36 -13.42 4.56
C LEU A 745 -20.36 -13.59 5.70
N PHE A 746 -20.84 -13.70 6.94
CA PHE A 746 -20.05 -13.98 8.14
C PHE A 746 -20.89 -14.83 9.10
N ASP A 747 -20.29 -15.85 9.71
CA ASP A 747 -20.97 -16.79 10.61
C ASP A 747 -20.30 -16.93 11.98
N GLY A 748 -19.36 -16.03 12.30
CA GLY A 748 -18.67 -16.05 13.59
C GLY A 748 -17.49 -17.02 13.65
N THR A 749 -17.26 -17.83 12.61
CA THR A 749 -16.21 -18.86 12.61
C THR A 749 -14.98 -18.49 11.80
N ALA A 750 -15.13 -17.57 10.83
CA ALA A 750 -14.06 -17.13 9.94
C ALA A 750 -14.33 -15.73 9.36
N ILE A 751 -13.29 -14.92 9.23
CA ILE A 751 -13.36 -13.59 8.58
C ILE A 751 -13.39 -13.75 7.04
N VAL A 752 -12.48 -14.57 6.54
CA VAL A 752 -12.24 -14.85 5.12
C VAL A 752 -13.25 -15.84 4.53
N PRO A 753 -13.60 -15.76 3.23
CA PRO A 753 -12.89 -15.03 2.16
C PRO A 753 -13.53 -13.69 1.73
N VAL A 754 -14.70 -13.33 2.26
CA VAL A 754 -15.43 -12.13 1.82
C VAL A 754 -15.02 -10.89 2.61
N TRP A 755 -14.52 -11.06 3.84
CA TRP A 755 -14.10 -9.95 4.69
C TRP A 755 -12.58 -9.84 4.80
N ALA A 756 -12.15 -8.61 5.03
CA ALA A 756 -10.83 -8.22 5.46
C ALA A 756 -10.94 -7.37 6.74
N ALA A 757 -9.84 -7.24 7.47
CA ALA A 757 -9.76 -6.37 8.64
C ALA A 757 -9.77 -4.89 8.22
N ILE A 758 -10.51 -4.04 8.93
CA ILE A 758 -10.38 -2.58 8.83
C ILE A 758 -9.78 -2.04 10.12
N GLN A 759 -8.62 -1.38 10.00
CA GLN A 759 -7.81 -0.96 11.14
C GLN A 759 -6.95 0.27 10.79
N PRO A 760 -6.80 1.28 11.68
CA PRO A 760 -6.00 2.47 11.41
C PRO A 760 -4.49 2.22 11.43
N ASN A 761 -4.07 1.14 12.08
CA ASN A 761 -2.68 0.68 12.12
C ASN A 761 -2.66 -0.80 11.73
N ASP A 762 -1.64 -1.22 11.00
CA ASP A 762 -1.50 -2.61 10.59
C ASP A 762 -1.49 -3.54 11.82
N LEU A 763 -2.18 -4.68 11.69
CA LEU A 763 -2.22 -5.79 12.66
C LEU A 763 -2.98 -5.50 13.97
N ALA A 764 -3.76 -4.42 14.06
CA ALA A 764 -4.59 -4.15 15.23
C ALA A 764 -5.62 -5.25 15.49
N LEU A 765 -6.29 -5.78 14.45
CA LEU A 765 -7.28 -6.84 14.60
C LEU A 765 -6.64 -8.15 15.08
N ASP A 766 -5.42 -8.45 14.65
CA ASP A 766 -4.70 -9.67 15.08
C ASP A 766 -4.34 -9.63 16.57
N ARG A 767 -4.16 -8.42 17.12
CA ARG A 767 -3.83 -8.22 18.54
C ARG A 767 -5.07 -8.11 19.43
N LEU A 768 -6.11 -7.45 18.92
CA LEU A 768 -7.26 -6.99 19.71
C LEU A 768 -8.56 -7.74 19.39
N GLY A 769 -8.54 -8.58 18.35
CA GLY A 769 -9.64 -9.42 17.91
C GLY A 769 -9.41 -10.89 18.25
N ALA A 770 -10.49 -11.61 18.50
CA ALA A 770 -10.51 -13.06 18.68
C ALA A 770 -11.78 -13.66 18.05
N LEU A 771 -11.63 -14.82 17.41
CA LEU A 771 -12.74 -15.67 17.01
C LEU A 771 -12.92 -16.75 18.08
N ASP A 772 -14.01 -16.67 18.84
CA ASP A 772 -14.39 -17.68 19.83
C ASP A 772 -15.91 -17.73 20.00
N ASP A 773 -16.43 -18.89 20.41
CA ASP A 773 -17.86 -19.10 20.71
C ASP A 773 -18.82 -18.64 19.58
N GLY A 774 -18.40 -18.85 18.32
CA GLY A 774 -19.18 -18.44 17.15
C GLY A 774 -19.33 -16.93 16.99
N ALA A 775 -18.35 -16.14 17.46
CA ALA A 775 -18.35 -14.70 17.31
C ALA A 775 -16.94 -14.14 17.07
N LEU A 776 -16.86 -13.03 16.32
CA LEU A 776 -15.71 -12.13 16.35
C LEU A 776 -15.88 -11.17 17.51
N ARG A 777 -14.98 -11.28 18.49
CA ARG A 777 -14.87 -10.36 19.62
C ARG A 777 -13.71 -9.42 19.40
N ILE A 778 -13.97 -8.13 19.50
CA ILE A 778 -12.97 -7.08 19.43
C ILE A 778 -13.11 -6.24 20.68
N ALA A 779 -12.01 -5.99 21.37
CA ALA A 779 -11.97 -5.02 22.46
C ALA A 779 -10.56 -4.46 22.62
N TRP A 780 -10.45 -3.17 22.95
CA TRP A 780 -9.14 -2.58 23.20
C TRP A 780 -9.14 -1.59 24.37
N PRO A 781 -8.02 -1.46 25.11
CA PRO A 781 -7.94 -0.53 26.23
C PRO A 781 -8.15 0.93 25.79
N GLU A 782 -8.71 1.76 26.68
CA GLU A 782 -8.94 3.19 26.40
C GLU A 782 -7.65 3.96 26.03
N ILE A 783 -6.51 3.51 26.55
CA ILE A 783 -5.19 4.12 26.27
C ILE A 783 -4.67 3.81 24.86
N ASP A 784 -5.21 2.80 24.18
CA ASP A 784 -4.80 2.48 22.81
C ASP A 784 -5.28 3.58 21.83
N ARG A 785 -4.43 3.95 20.87
CA ARG A 785 -4.68 5.03 19.89
C ARG A 785 -5.63 4.62 18.77
N THR A 786 -6.03 3.35 18.71
CA THR A 786 -6.97 2.81 17.73
C THR A 786 -8.32 3.52 17.85
N SER A 787 -8.72 4.23 16.80
CA SER A 787 -9.98 4.99 16.74
C SER A 787 -11.14 4.14 16.23
N TYR A 788 -10.87 3.13 15.42
CA TYR A 788 -11.86 2.17 14.93
C TYR A 788 -11.20 0.80 14.66
N LEU A 789 -11.99 -0.26 14.71
CA LEU A 789 -11.55 -1.61 14.39
C LEU A 789 -12.74 -2.49 14.00
N GLY A 790 -12.62 -3.30 12.95
CA GLY A 790 -13.72 -4.14 12.50
C GLY A 790 -13.43 -4.94 11.25
N LEU A 791 -14.49 -5.24 10.50
CA LEU A 791 -14.43 -5.93 9.22
C LEU A 791 -14.98 -5.06 8.08
N TYR A 792 -14.42 -5.24 6.89
CA TYR A 792 -15.00 -4.73 5.66
C TYR A 792 -14.89 -5.73 4.50
N THR A 793 -15.72 -5.62 3.47
CA THR A 793 -15.61 -6.45 2.26
C THR A 793 -14.84 -5.68 1.18
N PRO A 794 -13.65 -6.14 0.74
CA PRO A 794 -12.86 -5.44 -0.27
C PRO A 794 -13.55 -5.45 -1.64
N GLU A 795 -14.27 -6.53 -1.96
CA GLU A 795 -15.13 -6.62 -3.13
C GLU A 795 -16.61 -6.61 -2.75
N ALA A 796 -17.47 -6.43 -3.76
CA ALA A 796 -18.90 -6.46 -3.57
C ALA A 796 -19.34 -7.83 -3.03
N ALA A 797 -20.07 -7.81 -1.92
CA ALA A 797 -20.58 -9.03 -1.27
C ALA A 797 -22.07 -9.24 -1.53
N LEU A 798 -22.75 -8.25 -2.13
CA LEU A 798 -24.13 -8.34 -2.57
C LEU A 798 -24.33 -7.56 -3.87
N TRP A 799 -24.80 -8.23 -4.92
CA TRP A 799 -25.20 -7.60 -6.17
C TRP A 799 -26.72 -7.40 -6.23
N LEU A 800 -27.14 -6.17 -6.54
CA LEU A 800 -28.52 -5.75 -6.70
C LEU A 800 -29.02 -6.03 -8.14
N ASP A 801 -29.09 -7.31 -8.51
CA ASP A 801 -29.54 -7.75 -9.84
C ASP A 801 -31.06 -7.63 -10.01
N ASP A 802 -31.53 -7.01 -11.09
CA ASP A 802 -32.95 -6.71 -11.32
C ASP A 802 -33.56 -5.87 -10.18
N PHE A 803 -32.80 -4.90 -9.66
CA PHE A 803 -33.20 -4.07 -8.51
C PHE A 803 -34.20 -2.97 -8.90
N ARG A 804 -35.45 -3.40 -9.11
CA ARG A 804 -36.60 -2.57 -9.52
C ARG A 804 -37.61 -2.41 -8.39
N ALA A 805 -38.75 -1.76 -8.65
CA ALA A 805 -39.73 -1.35 -7.63
C ALA A 805 -40.11 -2.42 -6.58
N ASP A 806 -40.17 -3.69 -6.97
CA ASP A 806 -40.52 -4.82 -6.10
C ASP A 806 -39.32 -5.59 -5.53
N ALA A 807 -38.09 -5.19 -5.89
CA ALA A 807 -36.88 -5.80 -5.40
C ALA A 807 -36.62 -5.41 -3.94
N ARG A 808 -36.05 -6.34 -3.18
CA ARG A 808 -35.73 -6.14 -1.76
C ARG A 808 -34.46 -6.90 -1.43
N ALA A 809 -33.52 -6.24 -0.77
CA ALA A 809 -32.50 -6.92 0.02
C ALA A 809 -32.79 -6.72 1.52
N ARG A 810 -32.58 -7.74 2.32
CA ARG A 810 -32.49 -7.66 3.78
C ARG A 810 -31.07 -8.04 4.16
N ILE A 811 -30.36 -7.14 4.83
CA ILE A 811 -29.04 -7.40 5.38
C ILE A 811 -29.20 -7.53 6.89
N GLY A 812 -29.11 -8.75 7.39
CA GLY A 812 -29.21 -9.07 8.81
C GLY A 812 -27.82 -9.06 9.45
N VAL A 813 -27.68 -8.33 10.55
CA VAL A 813 -26.45 -8.30 11.36
C VAL A 813 -26.80 -8.72 12.79
N GLU A 814 -26.15 -9.78 13.27
CA GLU A 814 -26.33 -10.30 14.62
C GLU A 814 -25.14 -9.95 15.51
N PHE A 815 -25.43 -9.35 16.65
CA PHE A 815 -24.45 -9.01 17.68
C PHE A 815 -24.73 -9.79 18.97
N ASP A 816 -23.77 -9.74 19.89
CA ASP A 816 -24.10 -9.72 21.31
C ASP A 816 -24.25 -8.24 21.73
N GLY A 817 -25.49 -7.80 21.88
CA GLY A 817 -25.83 -6.41 22.11
C GLY A 817 -25.35 -5.86 23.45
N GLU A 818 -25.23 -6.72 24.47
CA GLU A 818 -24.66 -6.35 25.78
C GLU A 818 -23.14 -6.20 25.72
N ALA A 819 -22.47 -7.08 24.96
CA ALA A 819 -21.03 -7.06 24.77
C ALA A 819 -20.54 -6.13 23.65
N THR A 820 -21.45 -5.39 23.00
CA THR A 820 -21.12 -4.45 21.92
C THR A 820 -21.22 -2.99 22.40
N GLY A 821 -20.29 -2.15 21.95
CA GLY A 821 -20.16 -0.74 22.32
C GLY A 821 -20.65 0.16 21.19
N ASP A 822 -19.94 1.27 20.96
CA ASP A 822 -20.17 2.11 19.79
C ASP A 822 -19.79 1.35 18.52
N VAL A 823 -20.75 1.21 17.61
CA VAL A 823 -20.61 0.42 16.37
C VAL A 823 -21.22 1.15 15.19
N GLU A 824 -20.69 0.93 14.00
CA GLU A 824 -21.23 1.41 12.73
C GLU A 824 -21.37 0.24 11.75
N ILE A 825 -22.55 0.12 11.16
CA ILE A 825 -22.84 -0.75 10.02
C ILE A 825 -22.99 0.16 8.81
N SER A 826 -22.15 0.01 7.79
CA SER A 826 -22.26 0.84 6.60
C SER A 826 -22.05 0.05 5.32
N PHE A 827 -22.52 0.60 4.21
CA PHE A 827 -22.22 0.05 2.89
C PHE A 827 -22.10 1.16 1.85
N GLN A 828 -21.33 0.86 0.81
CA GLN A 828 -21.18 1.74 -0.35
C GLN A 828 -20.91 0.92 -1.61
N GLN A 829 -21.20 1.54 -2.74
CA GLN A 829 -20.91 0.98 -4.05
C GLN A 829 -19.45 1.17 -4.44
N ALA A 830 -18.86 2.34 -4.19
CA ALA A 830 -17.49 2.66 -4.58
C ALA A 830 -16.46 1.80 -3.82
N TYR A 831 -15.31 1.54 -4.45
CA TYR A 831 -14.20 0.87 -3.78
C TYR A 831 -13.72 1.73 -2.60
N GLY A 832 -13.65 1.10 -1.43
CA GLY A 832 -13.04 1.71 -0.25
C GLY A 832 -11.57 1.36 -0.20
N LEU A 833 -10.72 2.36 -0.02
CA LEU A 833 -9.30 2.11 0.25
C LEU A 833 -9.16 1.19 1.46
N PRO A 834 -8.22 0.22 1.44
CA PRO A 834 -7.94 -0.60 2.61
C PRO A 834 -7.69 0.30 3.81
N ASN A 835 -8.20 -0.12 4.97
CA ASN A 835 -8.12 0.61 6.24
C ASN A 835 -8.90 1.93 6.32
N ASN A 836 -9.55 2.42 5.27
CA ASN A 836 -10.40 3.61 5.34
C ASN A 836 -11.85 3.28 5.70
N LEU A 837 -12.45 4.14 6.53
CA LEU A 837 -13.89 4.12 6.76
C LEU A 837 -14.64 4.53 5.48
N THR A 838 -15.95 4.25 5.45
CA THR A 838 -16.81 4.61 4.33
C THR A 838 -16.90 6.12 4.12
N GLY A 839 -17.00 6.53 2.85
CA GLY A 839 -16.98 7.94 2.43
C GLY A 839 -18.36 8.62 2.45
N ASN A 840 -18.41 9.86 1.97
CA ASN A 840 -19.58 10.74 2.05
C ASN A 840 -20.85 10.21 1.32
N GLY A 841 -20.70 9.41 0.26
CA GLY A 841 -21.84 8.80 -0.45
C GLY A 841 -22.41 7.54 0.21
N ALA A 842 -21.74 7.00 1.24
CA ALA A 842 -22.14 5.76 1.87
C ALA A 842 -23.39 5.90 2.73
N TYR A 843 -24.18 4.82 2.79
CA TYR A 843 -25.18 4.66 3.83
C TYR A 843 -24.51 4.15 5.11
N ALA A 844 -24.88 4.70 6.26
CA ALA A 844 -24.41 4.27 7.57
C ALA A 844 -25.55 4.22 8.59
N LEU A 845 -25.50 3.19 9.43
CA LEU A 845 -26.23 3.06 10.68
C LEU A 845 -25.22 3.03 11.83
N GLY A 846 -25.17 4.12 12.60
CA GLY A 846 -24.29 4.24 13.77
C GLY A 846 -25.06 4.10 15.08
N PHE A 847 -24.52 3.31 16.02
CA PHE A 847 -24.96 3.28 17.42
C PHE A 847 -23.90 3.97 18.28
N ARG A 848 -24.30 4.98 19.04
CA ARG A 848 -23.40 5.77 19.90
C ARG A 848 -23.95 5.84 21.32
N ARG A 849 -23.13 5.46 22.29
CA ARG A 849 -23.46 5.55 23.70
C ARG A 849 -23.50 7.01 24.16
N GLN A 850 -24.54 7.36 24.90
CA GLN A 850 -24.76 8.67 25.48
C GLN A 850 -24.23 8.73 26.92
N GLU A 851 -24.12 9.94 27.47
CA GLU A 851 -23.64 10.15 28.85
C GLU A 851 -24.53 9.48 29.91
N ASP A 852 -25.84 9.33 29.64
CA ASP A 852 -26.79 8.65 30.52
C ASP A 852 -26.70 7.12 30.46
N GLY A 853 -25.81 6.59 29.61
CA GLY A 853 -25.57 5.17 29.41
C GLY A 853 -26.47 4.50 28.37
N THR A 854 -27.49 5.20 27.85
CA THR A 854 -28.32 4.74 26.73
C THR A 854 -27.59 4.91 25.40
N TYR A 855 -28.19 4.44 24.30
CA TYR A 855 -27.67 4.54 22.94
C TYR A 855 -28.59 5.36 22.05
N THR A 856 -27.96 6.09 21.13
CA THR A 856 -28.61 6.72 19.99
C THR A 856 -28.23 5.96 18.72
N ALA A 857 -29.24 5.56 17.95
CA ALA A 857 -29.08 5.05 16.59
C ALA A 857 -29.29 6.18 15.58
N LEU A 858 -28.37 6.33 14.62
CA LEU A 858 -28.46 7.28 13.49
C LEU A 858 -28.36 6.51 12.17
N SER A 859 -29.43 6.54 11.38
CA SER A 859 -29.48 6.03 10.01
C SER A 859 -29.40 7.21 9.02
N ALA A 860 -28.37 7.24 8.17
CA ALA A 860 -28.16 8.35 7.25
C ALA A 860 -27.29 7.98 6.04
N VAL A 861 -27.32 8.83 5.01
CA VAL A 861 -26.20 8.97 4.06
C VAL A 861 -25.16 9.89 4.71
N LYS A 862 -23.87 9.54 4.71
CA LYS A 862 -22.82 10.26 5.46
C LYS A 862 -22.75 11.76 5.15
N ALA A 863 -22.86 12.16 3.88
CA ALA A 863 -22.91 13.58 3.49
C ALA A 863 -24.13 14.35 4.04
N ARG A 864 -25.16 13.63 4.52
CA ARG A 864 -26.47 14.17 4.91
C ARG A 864 -26.89 13.69 6.30
N GLU A 865 -25.96 13.44 7.21
CA GLU A 865 -26.25 13.00 8.59
C GLU A 865 -27.20 13.95 9.36
N LYS A 866 -27.23 15.23 8.99
CA LYS A 866 -28.18 16.20 9.56
C LYS A 866 -29.63 15.90 9.19
N GLU A 867 -29.85 15.28 8.04
CA GLU A 867 -31.16 14.85 7.52
C GLU A 867 -31.49 13.40 7.92
N GLY A 868 -30.55 12.70 8.57
CA GLY A 868 -30.70 11.31 9.00
C GLY A 868 -31.78 11.10 10.05
N LEU A 869 -32.25 9.85 10.13
CA LEU A 869 -33.25 9.43 11.10
C LEU A 869 -32.57 8.98 12.40
N ARG A 870 -33.09 9.45 13.53
CA ARG A 870 -32.53 9.15 14.87
C ARG A 870 -33.55 8.40 15.72
N ALA A 871 -33.06 7.45 16.50
CA ALA A 871 -33.77 6.88 17.63
C ALA A 871 -32.88 6.96 18.87
N GLU A 872 -33.44 7.42 19.98
CA GLU A 872 -32.72 7.69 21.23
C GLU A 872 -33.27 6.82 22.37
N GLY A 873 -32.48 6.66 23.44
CA GLY A 873 -32.92 5.96 24.64
C GLY A 873 -32.89 4.43 24.53
N LEU A 874 -32.15 3.87 23.57
CA LEU A 874 -31.95 2.42 23.48
C LEU A 874 -31.09 1.95 24.67
N ALA A 875 -31.52 0.92 25.39
CA ALA A 875 -30.79 0.44 26.56
C ALA A 875 -29.44 -0.21 26.22
N ARG A 876 -29.33 -0.79 25.01
CA ARG A 876 -28.15 -1.45 24.45
C ARG A 876 -28.23 -1.46 22.93
N VAL A 877 -27.15 -1.87 22.25
CA VAL A 877 -27.22 -2.22 20.83
C VAL A 877 -28.15 -3.43 20.66
N PRO A 878 -29.11 -3.45 19.71
CA PRO A 878 -29.96 -4.61 19.49
C PRO A 878 -29.16 -5.86 19.10
N ASP A 879 -29.58 -7.03 19.58
CA ASP A 879 -28.91 -8.30 19.26
C ASP A 879 -29.05 -8.68 17.77
N HIS A 880 -30.08 -8.15 17.09
CA HIS A 880 -30.33 -8.36 15.68
C HIS A 880 -30.78 -7.06 15.03
N VAL A 881 -30.15 -6.69 13.91
CA VAL A 881 -30.44 -5.49 13.13
C VAL A 881 -30.62 -5.87 11.66
N ASP A 882 -31.78 -5.53 11.10
CA ASP A 882 -32.11 -5.70 9.69
C ASP A 882 -32.03 -4.35 8.95
N LEU A 883 -31.18 -4.27 7.92
CA LEU A 883 -31.23 -3.19 6.93
C LEU A 883 -32.07 -3.64 5.74
N ILE A 884 -33.22 -3.00 5.54
CA ILE A 884 -34.13 -3.29 4.44
C ILE A 884 -33.84 -2.34 3.29
N VAL A 885 -33.15 -2.85 2.28
CA VAL A 885 -32.72 -2.10 1.09
C VAL A 885 -33.73 -2.27 -0.02
N THR A 886 -34.29 -1.16 -0.49
CA THR A 886 -35.25 -1.08 -1.62
C THR A 886 -34.86 0.08 -2.54
N PRO A 887 -35.43 0.19 -3.76
CA PRO A 887 -35.17 1.36 -4.60
C PRO A 887 -35.60 2.70 -3.98
N ARG A 888 -36.42 2.68 -2.91
CA ARG A 888 -36.81 3.90 -2.18
C ARG A 888 -35.76 4.35 -1.17
N GLY A 889 -34.80 3.49 -0.83
CA GLY A 889 -33.83 3.74 0.24
C GLY A 889 -33.71 2.57 1.21
N VAL A 890 -33.15 2.87 2.38
CA VAL A 890 -32.81 1.89 3.42
C VAL A 890 -33.64 2.14 4.67
N ALA A 891 -34.47 1.18 5.06
CA ALA A 891 -35.15 1.18 6.36
C ALA A 891 -34.39 0.31 7.36
N VAL A 892 -34.62 0.54 8.65
CA VAL A 892 -34.00 -0.23 9.75
C VAL A 892 -35.08 -0.88 10.60
N GLU A 893 -34.98 -2.19 10.81
CA GLU A 893 -35.83 -2.99 11.69
C GLU A 893 -34.97 -3.66 12.77
N ALA A 894 -35.27 -3.43 14.05
CA ALA A 894 -34.60 -4.05 15.20
C ALA A 894 -35.47 -3.98 16.46
N GLU A 895 -35.12 -4.70 17.52
CA GLU A 895 -35.82 -4.59 18.81
C GLU A 895 -35.74 -3.16 19.35
N GLY A 896 -36.90 -2.53 19.58
CA GLY A 896 -36.99 -1.14 20.03
C GLY A 896 -36.62 -0.09 18.98
N LEU A 897 -36.35 -0.49 17.73
CA LEU A 897 -35.89 0.39 16.65
C LEU A 897 -36.66 0.11 15.35
N SER A 898 -37.40 1.10 14.86
CA SER A 898 -37.98 1.07 13.52
C SER A 898 -37.81 2.46 12.91
N LEU A 899 -37.01 2.55 11.84
CA LEU A 899 -36.75 3.78 11.12
C LEU A 899 -37.27 3.66 9.69
N ASP A 900 -37.99 4.69 9.25
CA ASP A 900 -38.46 4.81 7.87
C ASP A 900 -37.29 4.76 6.86
N PRO A 901 -37.56 4.50 5.57
CA PRO A 901 -36.51 4.48 4.56
C PRO A 901 -35.77 5.83 4.42
N VAL A 902 -34.44 5.81 4.57
CA VAL A 902 -33.55 6.91 4.17
C VAL A 902 -33.24 6.78 2.68
N PRO A 903 -33.54 7.79 1.84
CA PRO A 903 -33.21 7.73 0.41
C PRO A 903 -31.69 7.64 0.18
N VAL A 904 -31.26 6.65 -0.59
CA VAL A 904 -29.87 6.44 -0.99
C VAL A 904 -29.83 6.45 -2.52
N PRO A 905 -29.43 7.57 -3.16
CA PRO A 905 -29.47 7.72 -4.62
C PRO A 905 -28.65 6.68 -5.39
N ASP A 906 -27.67 6.06 -4.72
CA ASP A 906 -26.75 5.10 -5.31
C ASP A 906 -27.30 3.66 -5.41
N LEU A 907 -28.52 3.42 -4.92
CA LEU A 907 -29.17 2.11 -5.03
C LEU A 907 -29.88 1.98 -6.40
N ALA A 908 -29.31 1.16 -7.28
CA ALA A 908 -29.85 0.88 -8.60
C ALA A 908 -29.61 -0.57 -9.03
N ASP A 909 -30.23 -0.96 -10.15
CA ASP A 909 -29.94 -2.23 -10.83
C ASP A 909 -28.44 -2.35 -11.14
N GLY A 910 -27.90 -3.56 -11.07
CA GLY A 910 -26.50 -3.89 -11.37
C GLY A 910 -25.47 -3.39 -10.35
N VAL A 911 -25.89 -2.72 -9.27
CA VAL A 911 -24.97 -2.17 -8.26
C VAL A 911 -24.46 -3.28 -7.32
N GLY A 912 -23.14 -3.34 -7.13
CA GLY A 912 -22.51 -4.17 -6.11
C GLY A 912 -22.29 -3.39 -4.82
N LEU A 913 -22.72 -3.95 -3.68
CA LEU A 913 -22.56 -3.37 -2.35
C LEU A 913 -21.39 -4.00 -1.60
N ARG A 914 -20.53 -3.14 -1.05
CA ARG A 914 -19.46 -3.49 -0.11
C ARG A 914 -19.90 -3.12 1.30
N PHE A 915 -19.55 -3.93 2.30
CA PHE A 915 -20.01 -3.77 3.69
C PHE A 915 -18.89 -3.43 4.66
N TRP A 916 -19.25 -2.73 5.72
CA TRP A 916 -18.40 -2.40 6.86
C TRP A 916 -19.19 -2.68 8.15
N VAL A 917 -18.55 -3.36 9.10
CA VAL A 917 -19.03 -3.52 10.47
C VAL A 917 -17.89 -3.17 11.41
N VAL A 918 -17.98 -2.01 12.04
CA VAL A 918 -16.83 -1.37 12.68
C VAL A 918 -17.15 -0.89 14.09
N ALA A 919 -16.37 -1.33 15.06
CA ALA A 919 -16.36 -0.73 16.39
C ALA A 919 -15.68 0.63 16.34
N GLN A 920 -16.26 1.63 17.00
CA GLN A 920 -15.65 2.96 17.13
C GLN A 920 -15.23 3.23 18.57
N LYS A 921 -14.17 4.01 18.74
CA LYS A 921 -13.74 4.46 20.05
C LYS A 921 -14.78 5.45 20.61
N PRO A 922 -15.46 5.12 21.73
CA PRO A 922 -16.44 6.02 22.32
C PRO A 922 -15.73 7.20 23.00
N ALA A 923 -16.49 8.26 23.32
CA ALA A 923 -15.98 9.38 24.10
C ALA A 923 -15.56 8.96 25.53
N SER A 924 -16.19 7.90 26.07
CA SER A 924 -15.83 7.27 27.35
C SER A 924 -16.18 5.78 27.36
N GLY A 925 -15.41 4.97 28.08
CA GLY A 925 -15.59 3.52 28.15
C GLY A 925 -14.71 2.74 27.16
N THR A 926 -14.66 1.42 27.35
CA THR A 926 -13.87 0.51 26.52
C THR A 926 -14.58 0.24 25.17
N PRO A 927 -13.94 0.54 24.03
CA PRO A 927 -14.41 0.13 22.71
C PRO A 927 -14.54 -1.39 22.63
N ARG A 928 -15.66 -1.87 22.10
CA ARG A 928 -15.93 -3.31 21.97
C ARG A 928 -16.93 -3.63 20.87
N LEU A 929 -16.77 -4.79 20.23
CA LEU A 929 -17.70 -5.38 19.27
C LEU A 929 -17.73 -6.89 19.48
N THR A 930 -18.92 -7.47 19.55
CA THR A 930 -19.09 -8.92 19.47
C THR A 930 -20.05 -9.21 18.33
N LEU A 931 -19.50 -9.54 17.15
CA LEU A 931 -20.23 -9.84 15.92
C LEU A 931 -20.42 -11.35 15.80
N ARG A 932 -21.65 -11.82 15.67
CA ARG A 932 -21.97 -13.25 15.51
C ARG A 932 -22.20 -13.63 14.06
N ARG A 933 -22.93 -12.79 13.32
CA ARG A 933 -23.37 -13.15 11.97
C ARG A 933 -23.63 -11.93 11.11
N VAL A 934 -23.35 -12.07 9.81
CA VAL A 934 -23.83 -11.16 8.76
C VAL A 934 -24.41 -12.00 7.65
N GLU A 935 -25.67 -11.76 7.30
CA GLU A 935 -26.35 -12.44 6.20
C GLU A 935 -27.11 -11.46 5.30
N ALA A 936 -27.31 -11.87 4.05
CA ALA A 936 -28.03 -11.10 3.07
C ALA A 936 -29.07 -11.98 2.36
N ASP A 937 -30.34 -11.64 2.54
CA ASP A 937 -31.45 -12.19 1.75
C ASP A 937 -31.76 -11.23 0.61
N TYR A 938 -31.61 -11.69 -0.63
CA TYR A 938 -31.92 -10.90 -1.81
C TYR A 938 -33.08 -11.49 -2.57
N ARG A 939 -34.08 -10.65 -2.86
CA ARG A 939 -35.19 -10.95 -3.76
C ARG A 939 -35.14 -9.99 -4.94
N PRO A 940 -34.73 -10.45 -6.13
CA PRO A 940 -34.76 -9.62 -7.34
C PRO A 940 -36.20 -9.23 -7.69
N GLY A 941 -36.34 -8.10 -8.38
CA GLY A 941 -37.60 -7.71 -9.01
C GLY A 941 -37.90 -8.59 -10.23
N PRO A 942 -39.10 -8.47 -10.84
CA PRO A 942 -39.37 -9.14 -12.09
C PRO A 942 -38.41 -8.63 -13.18
N ALA A 943 -37.99 -9.56 -14.06
CA ALA A 943 -37.22 -9.22 -15.25
C ALA A 943 -37.96 -8.16 -16.08
N ALA A 944 -37.23 -7.14 -16.54
CA ALA A 944 -37.81 -6.09 -17.36
C ALA A 944 -38.19 -6.68 -18.71
N LYS A 945 -39.39 -6.35 -19.17
CA LYS A 945 -39.74 -6.56 -20.58
C LYS A 945 -38.83 -5.65 -21.42
N PRO A 946 -38.27 -6.12 -22.54
CA PRO A 946 -37.67 -5.23 -23.52
C PRO A 946 -38.67 -4.11 -23.86
N PRO A 947 -38.22 -2.85 -23.92
CA PRO A 947 -39.12 -1.76 -24.26
C PRO A 947 -39.70 -1.99 -25.66
N GLU A 948 -40.98 -1.68 -25.84
CA GLU A 948 -41.64 -1.70 -27.15
C GLU A 948 -42.23 -0.32 -27.45
N PRO A 949 -42.18 0.16 -28.72
CA PRO A 949 -42.83 1.41 -29.07
C PRO A 949 -44.36 1.24 -29.02
N ALA A 950 -45.09 2.35 -28.94
CA ALA A 950 -46.54 2.32 -29.09
C ALA A 950 -46.94 1.73 -30.45
N ALA A 951 -48.12 1.12 -30.54
CA ALA A 951 -48.58 0.50 -31.78
C ALA A 951 -48.59 1.50 -32.94
N GLY A 952 -47.87 1.18 -34.02
CA GLY A 952 -47.73 2.04 -35.21
C GLY A 952 -46.57 3.02 -35.17
N VAL A 953 -45.83 3.11 -34.07
CA VAL A 953 -44.61 3.93 -33.94
C VAL A 953 -43.40 3.08 -34.29
N ALA A 954 -42.50 3.60 -35.14
CA ALA A 954 -41.26 2.91 -35.50
C ALA A 954 -40.24 2.94 -34.33
N PRO A 955 -39.39 1.91 -34.17
CA PRO A 955 -38.30 1.96 -33.20
C PRO A 955 -37.30 3.07 -33.55
N LEU A 956 -36.46 3.43 -32.57
CA LEU A 956 -35.33 4.34 -32.81
C LEU A 956 -34.28 3.66 -33.71
N GLU A 957 -33.71 4.45 -34.62
CA GLU A 957 -32.65 3.98 -35.49
C GLU A 957 -31.34 3.79 -34.72
N GLU A 958 -30.54 2.84 -35.19
CA GLU A 958 -29.23 2.54 -34.62
C GLU A 958 -28.14 2.99 -35.60
N THR A 959 -27.15 3.71 -35.08
CA THR A 959 -26.03 4.22 -35.87
C THR A 959 -24.84 3.27 -35.74
N VAL A 960 -24.44 2.65 -36.85
CA VAL A 960 -23.25 1.78 -36.91
C VAL A 960 -22.00 2.65 -37.01
N ILE A 961 -21.13 2.59 -36.01
CA ILE A 961 -19.86 3.34 -35.98
C ILE A 961 -18.64 2.45 -36.32
N PHE A 962 -18.79 1.13 -36.24
CA PHE A 962 -17.81 0.14 -36.71
C PHE A 962 -18.54 -1.10 -37.19
N ASP A 963 -18.20 -1.60 -38.38
CA ASP A 963 -18.91 -2.69 -39.06
C ASP A 963 -18.09 -3.99 -39.15
N GLY A 964 -16.96 -4.07 -38.43
CA GLY A 964 -16.03 -5.19 -38.49
C GLY A 964 -14.74 -4.88 -39.22
N SER A 965 -14.65 -3.71 -39.89
CA SER A 965 -13.42 -3.24 -40.54
C SER A 965 -13.06 -1.80 -40.15
N PRO A 966 -11.77 -1.46 -39.94
CA PRO A 966 -11.36 -0.11 -39.52
C PRO A 966 -11.79 1.03 -40.47
N GLY A 967 -11.77 0.80 -41.78
CA GLY A 967 -12.01 1.86 -42.78
C GLY A 967 -11.12 3.10 -42.54
N THR A 968 -11.64 4.28 -42.85
CA THR A 968 -10.98 5.59 -42.55
C THR A 968 -11.43 6.22 -41.24
N GLY A 969 -12.49 5.70 -40.62
CA GLY A 969 -13.06 6.20 -39.36
C GLY A 969 -12.30 5.74 -38.11
N TRP A 970 -11.37 4.79 -38.26
CA TRP A 970 -10.60 4.22 -37.17
C TRP A 970 -9.09 4.26 -37.46
N THR A 971 -8.32 4.53 -36.43
CA THR A 971 -6.86 4.69 -36.46
C THR A 971 -6.22 3.53 -35.71
N PRO A 972 -5.40 2.71 -36.41
CA PRO A 972 -4.47 1.79 -35.77
C PRO A 972 -3.47 2.54 -34.89
N VAL A 973 -3.25 2.05 -33.67
CA VAL A 973 -2.25 2.59 -32.75
C VAL A 973 -1.28 1.48 -32.37
N SER A 974 0.01 1.75 -32.52
CA SER A 974 1.12 0.89 -32.09
C SER A 974 1.84 1.60 -30.93
N ALA A 975 2.04 0.93 -29.81
CA ALA A 975 2.81 1.46 -28.67
C ALA A 975 4.02 0.56 -28.36
N GLY A 976 5.21 1.17 -28.36
CA GLY A 976 6.50 0.48 -28.29
C GLY A 976 6.68 -0.54 -29.41
N ASP A 977 7.10 -1.77 -29.08
CA ASP A 977 7.37 -2.87 -30.02
C ASP A 977 6.12 -3.67 -30.40
N ALA A 978 4.94 -3.27 -29.92
CA ALA A 978 3.69 -3.88 -30.34
C ALA A 978 3.23 -3.21 -31.65
N VAL A 979 3.47 -3.90 -32.76
CA VAL A 979 3.11 -3.45 -34.11
C VAL A 979 1.69 -3.90 -34.44
N PHE A 980 0.81 -2.95 -34.78
CA PHE A 980 -0.60 -3.22 -35.08
C PHE A 980 -0.77 -4.25 -36.19
N GLU A 981 -0.04 -4.12 -37.29
CA GLU A 981 -0.15 -5.01 -38.46
C GLU A 981 0.28 -6.46 -38.17
N GLU A 982 1.08 -6.68 -37.12
CA GLU A 982 1.50 -8.03 -36.70
C GLU A 982 0.52 -8.67 -35.73
N LEU A 983 -0.20 -7.85 -34.96
CA LEU A 983 -1.01 -8.28 -33.83
C LEU A 983 -2.52 -8.12 -34.06
N ALA A 984 -2.89 -7.43 -35.15
CA ALA A 984 -4.25 -7.33 -35.63
C ALA A 984 -4.44 -8.16 -36.90
N ALA A 985 -5.58 -8.84 -37.00
CA ALA A 985 -5.93 -9.64 -38.18
C ALA A 985 -7.39 -9.38 -38.57
N GLN A 986 -7.60 -8.91 -39.80
CA GLN A 986 -8.93 -8.86 -40.41
C GLN A 986 -9.34 -10.27 -40.84
N THR A 987 -10.48 -10.75 -40.34
CA THR A 987 -11.10 -12.02 -40.75
C THR A 987 -12.47 -11.75 -41.37
N ALA A 988 -13.13 -12.81 -41.85
CA ALA A 988 -14.52 -12.74 -42.31
C ALA A 988 -15.51 -12.45 -41.17
N ASP A 989 -15.12 -12.76 -39.93
CA ASP A 989 -15.97 -12.59 -38.74
C ASP A 989 -15.78 -11.23 -38.05
N GLY A 990 -14.74 -10.46 -38.42
CA GLY A 990 -14.46 -9.14 -37.86
C GLY A 990 -12.96 -8.82 -37.78
N LEU A 991 -12.60 -7.82 -36.97
CA LEU A 991 -11.21 -7.48 -36.69
C LEU A 991 -10.78 -8.11 -35.38
N THR A 992 -9.75 -8.95 -35.44
CA THR A 992 -9.14 -9.52 -34.24
C THR A 992 -7.95 -8.68 -33.81
N LEU A 993 -7.89 -8.31 -32.53
CA LEU A 993 -6.76 -7.68 -31.88
C LEU A 993 -6.19 -8.67 -30.85
N ALA A 994 -4.88 -8.89 -30.88
CA ALA A 994 -4.21 -9.78 -29.96
C ALA A 994 -3.08 -9.08 -29.22
N ARG A 995 -2.74 -9.61 -28.06
CA ARG A 995 -1.51 -9.28 -27.34
C ARG A 995 -0.64 -10.52 -27.25
N ARG A 996 0.68 -10.35 -27.42
CA ARG A 996 1.64 -11.45 -27.26
C ARG A 996 1.57 -12.01 -25.84
N GLU A 997 1.84 -13.30 -25.70
CA GLU A 997 2.06 -13.95 -24.40
C GLU A 997 3.35 -13.42 -23.77
N ALA A 998 3.33 -13.13 -22.46
CA ALA A 998 4.47 -12.58 -21.71
C ALA A 998 5.19 -11.40 -22.39
N PRO A 999 4.49 -10.30 -22.74
CA PRO A 999 5.11 -9.17 -23.42
C PRO A 999 6.15 -8.50 -22.50
N PRO A 1000 7.29 -8.01 -23.05
CA PRO A 1000 8.38 -7.46 -22.24
C PRO A 1000 8.03 -6.21 -21.42
N ASN A 1001 6.85 -5.59 -21.62
CA ASN A 1001 6.42 -4.31 -21.02
C ASN A 1001 4.91 -3.98 -21.29
N SER A 1002 4.53 -2.71 -21.09
CA SER A 1002 3.21 -2.13 -21.38
C SER A 1002 2.90 -1.94 -22.89
N ASN A 1003 3.75 -2.45 -23.80
CA ASN A 1003 3.49 -2.37 -25.25
C ASN A 1003 2.15 -3.02 -25.58
N ARG A 1004 1.31 -2.28 -26.28
CA ARG A 1004 -0.04 -2.68 -26.71
C ARG A 1004 -0.36 -2.05 -28.06
N ILE A 1005 -1.13 -2.78 -28.85
CA ILE A 1005 -1.82 -2.19 -29.99
C ILE A 1005 -3.18 -1.66 -29.53
N ALA A 1006 -3.74 -0.69 -30.22
CA ALA A 1006 -5.12 -0.26 -30.02
C ALA A 1006 -5.78 0.07 -31.35
N LEU A 1007 -7.10 -0.08 -31.41
CA LEU A 1007 -7.92 0.50 -32.46
C LEU A 1007 -8.70 1.67 -31.86
N ALA A 1008 -8.43 2.91 -32.31
CA ALA A 1008 -9.07 4.11 -31.79
C ALA A 1008 -9.90 4.83 -32.85
N SER A 1009 -11.06 5.39 -32.49
CA SER A 1009 -11.87 6.17 -33.43
C SER A 1009 -11.17 7.48 -33.82
N ALA A 1010 -11.16 7.80 -35.12
CA ALA A 1010 -10.48 8.99 -35.65
C ALA A 1010 -11.16 10.29 -35.21
N ALA A 1011 -12.48 10.26 -35.03
CA ALA A 1011 -13.29 11.34 -34.45
C ALA A 1011 -13.99 10.87 -33.17
N ALA A 1012 -14.53 11.80 -32.39
CA ALA A 1012 -15.45 11.47 -31.31
C ALA A 1012 -16.70 10.83 -31.93
N VAL A 1013 -17.06 9.63 -31.46
CA VAL A 1013 -18.17 8.82 -32.00
C VAL A 1013 -19.33 8.70 -31.02
N ILE A 1014 -19.11 9.12 -29.78
CA ILE A 1014 -20.15 9.27 -28.77
C ILE A 1014 -20.29 10.76 -28.49
N ASP A 1015 -21.51 11.28 -28.62
CA ASP A 1015 -21.85 12.65 -28.23
C ASP A 1015 -23.05 12.63 -27.29
N ILE A 1016 -22.81 13.07 -26.05
CA ILE A 1016 -23.81 13.07 -24.99
C ILE A 1016 -24.41 14.46 -24.92
N ASP A 1017 -25.60 14.63 -25.49
CA ASP A 1017 -26.35 15.89 -25.41
C ASP A 1017 -27.40 15.88 -24.29
N LYS A 1018 -28.27 16.90 -24.27
CA LYS A 1018 -29.33 17.09 -23.25
C LYS A 1018 -30.32 15.92 -23.15
N ARG A 1019 -30.47 15.07 -24.18
CA ARG A 1019 -31.36 13.90 -24.16
C ARG A 1019 -30.99 12.93 -23.03
N ILE A 1020 -29.72 12.91 -22.61
CA ILE A 1020 -29.21 12.05 -21.51
C ILE A 1020 -29.94 12.27 -20.18
N GLU A 1021 -30.50 13.47 -19.96
CA GLU A 1021 -31.22 13.82 -18.74
C GLU A 1021 -32.52 13.01 -18.57
N THR A 1022 -33.09 12.52 -19.67
CA THR A 1022 -34.35 11.75 -19.66
C THR A 1022 -34.19 10.34 -20.22
N THR A 1023 -33.24 10.13 -21.13
CA THR A 1023 -33.12 8.90 -21.91
C THR A 1023 -31.66 8.46 -21.96
N PRO A 1024 -31.32 7.25 -21.49
CA PRO A 1024 -29.95 6.74 -21.60
C PRO A 1024 -29.50 6.55 -23.05
N LEU A 1025 -28.20 6.74 -23.31
CA LEU A 1025 -27.55 6.39 -24.57
C LEU A 1025 -26.91 5.00 -24.44
N GLU A 1026 -27.14 4.11 -25.40
CA GLU A 1026 -26.54 2.78 -25.45
C GLU A 1026 -25.41 2.73 -26.47
N VAL A 1027 -24.27 2.16 -26.07
CA VAL A 1027 -23.15 1.83 -26.95
C VAL A 1027 -22.98 0.32 -26.95
N ARG A 1028 -23.28 -0.32 -28.08
CA ARG A 1028 -23.38 -1.76 -28.23
C ARG A 1028 -22.18 -2.30 -28.98
N PHE A 1029 -21.47 -3.23 -28.37
CA PHE A 1029 -20.34 -3.95 -28.92
C PHE A 1029 -20.76 -5.39 -29.22
N GLN A 1030 -20.38 -5.88 -30.39
CA GLN A 1030 -20.50 -7.29 -30.75
C GLN A 1030 -19.10 -7.90 -30.79
N PHE A 1031 -18.78 -8.72 -29.81
CA PHE A 1031 -17.56 -9.52 -29.76
C PHE A 1031 -17.81 -10.94 -30.23
N ASP A 1032 -16.72 -11.68 -30.44
CA ASP A 1032 -16.77 -13.15 -30.54
C ASP A 1032 -16.69 -13.78 -29.15
N PRO A 1033 -17.78 -14.37 -28.63
CA PRO A 1033 -17.76 -15.03 -27.33
C PRO A 1033 -16.96 -16.34 -27.35
N ALA A 1034 -16.64 -16.91 -28.52
CA ALA A 1034 -15.88 -18.15 -28.64
C ALA A 1034 -14.36 -17.97 -28.48
N GLU A 1035 -13.86 -16.75 -28.28
CA GLU A 1035 -12.43 -16.47 -28.08
C GLU A 1035 -11.94 -17.05 -26.74
N PRO A 1036 -11.08 -18.08 -26.75
CA PRO A 1036 -10.72 -18.82 -25.53
C PRO A 1036 -9.89 -17.99 -24.53
N ASP A 1037 -9.11 -17.02 -25.00
CA ASP A 1037 -8.33 -16.06 -24.19
C ASP A 1037 -8.94 -14.65 -24.30
N ILE A 1038 -10.26 -14.55 -24.16
CA ILE A 1038 -10.93 -13.25 -24.26
C ILE A 1038 -10.35 -12.28 -23.24
N GLY A 1039 -9.78 -11.18 -23.75
CA GLY A 1039 -9.12 -10.16 -22.95
C GLY A 1039 -9.15 -8.84 -23.69
N THR A 1040 -9.91 -7.87 -23.21
CA THR A 1040 -10.00 -6.55 -23.81
C THR A 1040 -10.28 -5.45 -22.79
N ARG A 1041 -9.85 -4.24 -23.14
CA ARG A 1041 -10.19 -2.98 -22.49
C ARG A 1041 -10.77 -2.03 -23.53
N VAL A 1042 -11.94 -1.48 -23.23
CA VAL A 1042 -12.65 -0.51 -24.06
C VAL A 1042 -12.65 0.83 -23.33
N PHE A 1043 -11.90 1.78 -23.87
CA PHE A 1043 -11.73 3.12 -23.31
C PHE A 1043 -12.68 4.10 -23.99
N PHE A 1044 -13.36 4.91 -23.18
CA PHE A 1044 -14.13 6.06 -23.61
C PHE A 1044 -13.35 7.32 -23.23
N THR A 1045 -12.70 7.95 -24.21
CA THR A 1045 -11.66 8.95 -23.97
C THR A 1045 -11.94 10.25 -24.70
N THR A 1046 -11.54 11.37 -24.10
CA THR A 1046 -11.60 12.67 -24.78
C THR A 1046 -10.39 12.93 -25.67
N ASN A 1047 -9.38 12.04 -25.67
CA ASN A 1047 -8.20 12.14 -26.52
C ASN A 1047 -7.77 10.75 -27.02
N PRO A 1048 -7.91 10.44 -28.32
CA PRO A 1048 -7.58 9.12 -28.86
C PRO A 1048 -6.07 8.83 -28.85
N GLY A 1049 -5.20 9.85 -28.85
CA GLY A 1049 -3.74 9.68 -28.78
C GLY A 1049 -3.20 9.42 -27.38
N ALA A 1050 -3.99 9.73 -26.35
CA ALA A 1050 -3.70 9.46 -24.93
C ALA A 1050 -4.89 8.73 -24.30
N TYR A 1051 -5.36 7.68 -24.99
CA TYR A 1051 -6.66 7.08 -24.71
C TYR A 1051 -6.79 6.55 -23.28
N ALA A 1052 -5.73 6.03 -22.69
CA ALA A 1052 -5.74 5.52 -21.32
C ALA A 1052 -5.80 6.66 -20.28
N ASP A 1053 -4.96 7.69 -20.44
CA ASP A 1053 -4.80 8.77 -19.47
C ASP A 1053 -5.97 9.76 -19.46
N LYS A 1054 -6.71 9.86 -20.58
CA LYS A 1054 -7.85 10.77 -20.75
C LYS A 1054 -9.20 10.05 -20.81
N ALA A 1055 -9.24 8.78 -20.41
CA ALA A 1055 -10.48 8.03 -20.34
C ALA A 1055 -11.40 8.56 -19.23
N GLY A 1056 -12.67 8.79 -19.56
CA GLY A 1056 -13.73 8.97 -18.57
C GLY A 1056 -14.20 7.63 -18.00
N PHE A 1057 -14.19 6.59 -18.84
CA PHE A 1057 -14.59 5.23 -18.50
C PHE A 1057 -13.71 4.19 -19.17
N VAL A 1058 -13.59 3.04 -18.52
CA VAL A 1058 -13.00 1.84 -19.11
C VAL A 1058 -13.82 0.63 -18.71
N VAL A 1059 -14.24 -0.16 -19.70
CA VAL A 1059 -14.76 -1.51 -19.45
C VAL A 1059 -13.67 -2.51 -19.80
N SER A 1060 -13.35 -3.41 -18.88
CA SER A 1060 -12.43 -4.52 -19.09
C SER A 1060 -13.20 -5.83 -19.03
N LEU A 1061 -12.98 -6.70 -20.02
CA LEU A 1061 -13.44 -8.08 -20.03
C LEU A 1061 -12.22 -8.98 -20.08
N ARG A 1062 -12.11 -9.95 -19.17
CA ARG A 1062 -10.98 -10.89 -19.14
C ARG A 1062 -11.44 -12.24 -18.66
N ARG A 1063 -11.05 -13.31 -19.36
CA ARG A 1063 -11.07 -14.66 -18.81
C ARG A 1063 -9.88 -14.83 -17.87
N LEU A 1064 -10.14 -15.22 -16.62
CA LEU A 1064 -9.10 -15.38 -15.62
C LEU A 1064 -8.28 -16.64 -15.91
N PRO A 1065 -6.95 -16.54 -16.08
CA PRO A 1065 -6.13 -17.68 -16.51
C PRO A 1065 -5.69 -18.59 -15.36
N GLU A 1066 -5.86 -18.17 -14.10
CA GLU A 1066 -5.37 -18.91 -12.92
C GLU A 1066 -6.16 -18.59 -11.65
N GLY A 1067 -5.86 -19.33 -10.57
CA GLY A 1067 -6.40 -19.10 -9.22
C GLY A 1067 -7.79 -19.67 -9.00
N ARG A 1068 -8.46 -19.24 -7.92
CA ARG A 1068 -9.80 -19.73 -7.54
C ARG A 1068 -10.85 -19.55 -8.63
N ASN A 1069 -10.72 -18.47 -9.39
CA ASN A 1069 -11.68 -18.08 -10.42
C ASN A 1069 -11.20 -18.41 -11.85
N GLU A 1070 -10.23 -19.32 -12.02
CA GLU A 1070 -9.76 -19.73 -13.34
C GLU A 1070 -10.92 -20.11 -14.28
N GLY A 1071 -10.81 -19.67 -15.54
CA GLY A 1071 -11.78 -19.92 -16.60
C GLY A 1071 -13.02 -19.04 -16.54
N ARG A 1072 -13.26 -18.32 -15.44
CA ARG A 1072 -14.38 -17.38 -15.28
C ARG A 1072 -14.11 -16.07 -16.00
N VAL A 1073 -15.18 -15.40 -16.42
CA VAL A 1073 -15.10 -14.06 -17.05
C VAL A 1073 -15.22 -12.99 -15.98
N GLN A 1074 -14.19 -12.19 -15.83
CA GLN A 1074 -14.19 -10.98 -15.01
C GLN A 1074 -14.56 -9.77 -15.85
N VAL A 1075 -15.49 -8.98 -15.33
CA VAL A 1075 -15.92 -7.69 -15.87
C VAL A 1075 -15.49 -6.62 -14.89
N THR A 1076 -14.73 -5.64 -15.35
CA THR A 1076 -14.34 -4.49 -14.53
C THR A 1076 -14.74 -3.19 -15.22
N LEU A 1077 -15.45 -2.32 -14.51
CA LEU A 1077 -15.71 -0.96 -14.94
C LEU A 1077 -14.85 0.00 -14.11
N HIS A 1078 -14.15 0.90 -14.78
CA HIS A 1078 -13.55 2.08 -14.15
C HIS A 1078 -14.31 3.32 -14.58
N ALA A 1079 -14.60 4.21 -13.63
CA ALA A 1079 -15.20 5.52 -13.87
C ALA A 1079 -14.67 6.55 -12.86
N GLY A 1080 -14.35 7.75 -13.31
CA GLY A 1080 -13.76 8.77 -12.43
C GLY A 1080 -12.27 8.51 -12.15
N HIS A 1081 -11.85 8.48 -10.88
CA HIS A 1081 -10.45 8.24 -10.51
C HIS A 1081 -10.15 6.73 -10.52
N PHE A 1082 -9.44 6.20 -11.51
CA PHE A 1082 -9.38 4.75 -11.77
C PHE A 1082 -8.82 3.90 -10.62
N SER A 1083 -8.01 4.47 -9.72
CA SER A 1083 -7.55 3.77 -8.51
C SER A 1083 -8.67 3.50 -7.49
N TYR A 1084 -9.74 4.31 -7.48
CA TYR A 1084 -10.79 4.27 -6.45
C TYR A 1084 -12.20 4.09 -7.03
N GLY A 1085 -12.43 4.51 -8.27
CA GLY A 1085 -13.70 4.35 -8.99
C GLY A 1085 -13.65 3.11 -9.87
N HIS A 1086 -13.57 1.94 -9.26
CA HIS A 1086 -13.64 0.68 -9.98
C HIS A 1086 -14.61 -0.31 -9.34
N TRP A 1087 -15.20 -1.14 -10.19
CA TRP A 1087 -16.16 -2.15 -9.85
C TRP A 1087 -15.80 -3.40 -10.62
N THR A 1088 -15.72 -4.53 -9.93
CA THR A 1088 -15.30 -5.80 -10.52
C THR A 1088 -16.33 -6.85 -10.16
N ARG A 1089 -16.77 -7.63 -11.16
CA ARG A 1089 -17.64 -8.79 -10.97
C ARG A 1089 -17.06 -9.98 -11.72
N THR A 1090 -16.99 -11.13 -11.07
CA THR A 1090 -16.50 -12.37 -11.69
C THR A 1090 -17.68 -13.30 -12.00
N LEU A 1091 -18.07 -13.41 -13.26
CA LEU A 1091 -19.22 -14.21 -13.69
C LEU A 1091 -18.97 -15.72 -13.49
N PRO A 1092 -20.01 -16.53 -13.26
CA PRO A 1092 -19.86 -17.97 -13.03
C PRO A 1092 -19.09 -18.69 -14.15
N ALA A 1093 -18.47 -19.81 -13.81
CA ALA A 1093 -17.89 -20.70 -14.82
C ALA A 1093 -18.99 -21.18 -15.79
N GLY A 1094 -18.67 -21.33 -17.08
CA GLY A 1094 -19.66 -21.71 -18.09
C GLY A 1094 -20.50 -20.53 -18.63
N TRP A 1095 -20.34 -19.32 -18.09
CA TRP A 1095 -21.13 -18.16 -18.52
C TRP A 1095 -20.81 -17.73 -19.96
N GLN A 1096 -19.52 -17.75 -20.35
CA GLN A 1096 -19.05 -17.32 -21.67
C GLN A 1096 -19.71 -18.14 -22.80
N GLU A 1097 -19.96 -19.43 -22.56
CA GLU A 1097 -20.61 -20.37 -23.47
C GLU A 1097 -22.08 -20.05 -23.73
N THR A 1098 -22.72 -19.28 -22.84
CA THR A 1098 -24.11 -18.83 -22.97
C THR A 1098 -24.24 -17.39 -23.47
N TRP A 1099 -23.12 -16.67 -23.56
CA TRP A 1099 -23.10 -15.27 -23.98
C TRP A 1099 -23.15 -15.15 -25.50
N ASP A 1100 -24.02 -14.29 -26.01
CA ASP A 1100 -24.19 -13.99 -27.44
C ASP A 1100 -23.08 -13.07 -28.00
N GLY A 1101 -22.08 -12.69 -27.20
CA GLY A 1101 -21.03 -11.75 -27.55
C GLY A 1101 -21.42 -10.27 -27.47
N ARG A 1102 -22.67 -9.97 -27.09
CA ARG A 1102 -23.17 -8.58 -26.99
C ARG A 1102 -22.79 -7.98 -25.64
N MET A 1103 -22.03 -6.89 -25.67
CA MET A 1103 -21.80 -6.03 -24.51
C MET A 1103 -22.41 -4.66 -24.79
N THR A 1104 -23.25 -4.14 -23.90
CA THR A 1104 -23.84 -2.80 -24.02
C THR A 1104 -23.38 -1.93 -22.87
N LEU A 1105 -22.78 -0.78 -23.18
CA LEU A 1105 -22.57 0.28 -22.21
C LEU A 1105 -23.79 1.21 -22.23
N VAL A 1106 -24.50 1.31 -21.11
CA VAL A 1106 -25.64 2.19 -20.94
C VAL A 1106 -25.18 3.43 -20.18
N LEU A 1107 -25.13 4.56 -20.90
CA LEU A 1107 -24.79 5.87 -20.35
C LEU A 1107 -26.09 6.57 -19.97
N GLY A 1108 -26.27 6.91 -18.69
CA GLY A 1108 -27.36 7.74 -18.19
C GLY A 1108 -26.84 8.97 -17.48
N ALA A 1109 -27.73 9.90 -17.11
CA ALA A 1109 -27.34 11.07 -16.34
C ALA A 1109 -26.75 10.68 -14.98
N GLY A 1110 -25.43 10.80 -14.82
CA GLY A 1110 -24.74 10.47 -13.58
C GLY A 1110 -24.49 8.96 -13.36
N ARG A 1111 -24.72 8.11 -14.36
CA ARG A 1111 -24.64 6.65 -14.25
C ARG A 1111 -24.07 6.00 -15.50
N VAL A 1112 -23.26 4.97 -15.31
CA VAL A 1112 -22.80 4.07 -16.37
C VAL A 1112 -23.07 2.63 -15.95
N ALA A 1113 -23.66 1.84 -16.84
CA ALA A 1113 -23.90 0.42 -16.60
C ALA A 1113 -23.40 -0.44 -17.76
N VAL A 1114 -22.89 -1.62 -17.43
CA VAL A 1114 -22.45 -2.64 -18.38
C VAL A 1114 -23.50 -3.74 -18.41
N MET A 1115 -24.03 -4.00 -19.59
CA MET A 1115 -24.88 -5.15 -19.87
C MET A 1115 -24.11 -6.17 -20.69
N LEU A 1116 -24.33 -7.45 -20.38
CA LEU A 1116 -23.88 -8.56 -21.20
C LEU A 1116 -25.12 -9.38 -21.62
N GLY A 1117 -25.33 -9.48 -22.94
CA GLY A 1117 -26.63 -9.84 -23.49
C GLY A 1117 -27.69 -8.80 -23.09
N ASP A 1118 -28.79 -9.26 -22.53
CA ASP A 1118 -29.89 -8.42 -22.03
C ASP A 1118 -29.81 -8.13 -20.53
N ARG A 1119 -28.73 -8.57 -19.86
CA ARG A 1119 -28.60 -8.47 -18.41
C ARG A 1119 -27.62 -7.39 -18.02
N GLU A 1120 -28.04 -6.48 -17.15
CA GLU A 1120 -27.13 -5.56 -16.49
C GLU A 1120 -26.29 -6.33 -15.47
N VAL A 1121 -24.98 -6.39 -15.69
CA VAL A 1121 -24.05 -7.15 -14.83
C VAL A 1121 -23.35 -6.25 -13.83
N LEU A 1122 -23.26 -4.95 -14.11
CA LEU A 1122 -22.52 -4.01 -13.30
C LEU A 1122 -22.99 -2.58 -13.59
N ALA A 1123 -23.16 -1.76 -12.54
CA ALA A 1123 -23.35 -0.31 -12.66
C ALA A 1123 -22.39 0.48 -11.78
N ALA A 1124 -22.20 1.75 -12.13
CA ALA A 1124 -21.43 2.77 -11.43
C ALA A 1124 -22.12 4.13 -11.52
N ASN A 1125 -22.11 4.90 -10.42
CA ASN A 1125 -22.48 6.31 -10.43
C ASN A 1125 -21.26 7.18 -10.69
N THR A 1126 -21.41 8.16 -11.58
CA THR A 1126 -20.29 8.95 -12.11
C THR A 1126 -20.78 10.18 -12.88
N ASP A 1127 -20.18 11.33 -12.62
CA ASP A 1127 -20.43 12.59 -13.31
C ASP A 1127 -19.92 12.61 -14.76
N ARG A 1128 -19.09 11.64 -15.13
CA ARG A 1128 -18.46 11.55 -16.44
C ARG A 1128 -19.47 11.23 -17.55
N SER A 1129 -20.67 10.74 -17.23
CA SER A 1129 -21.73 10.45 -18.22
C SER A 1129 -22.75 11.59 -18.32
N GLY A 1130 -22.41 12.76 -17.78
CA GLY A 1130 -23.23 13.96 -17.86
C GLY A 1130 -23.25 14.61 -19.25
N ARG A 1131 -24.08 15.64 -19.38
CA ARG A 1131 -24.30 16.44 -20.59
C ARG A 1131 -23.01 17.02 -21.19
N PHE A 1132 -23.04 17.25 -22.51
CA PHE A 1132 -22.03 17.92 -23.31
C PHE A 1132 -20.65 17.28 -23.22
N ARG A 1133 -20.64 15.94 -23.17
CA ARG A 1133 -19.43 15.13 -23.21
C ARG A 1133 -19.36 14.42 -24.55
N SER A 1134 -18.21 14.46 -25.18
CA SER A 1134 -17.98 13.72 -26.41
C SER A 1134 -16.77 12.80 -26.22
N TYR A 1135 -16.88 11.55 -26.67
CA TYR A 1135 -15.87 10.53 -26.48
C TYR A 1135 -15.46 9.87 -27.78
N HIS A 1136 -14.16 9.65 -27.91
CA HIS A 1136 -13.58 8.63 -28.77
C HIS A 1136 -13.68 7.27 -28.08
N ILE A 1137 -13.68 6.21 -28.88
CA ILE A 1137 -13.57 4.84 -28.39
C ILE A 1137 -12.20 4.30 -28.77
N ALA A 1138 -11.48 3.69 -27.82
CA ALA A 1138 -10.26 2.94 -28.10
C ALA A 1138 -10.36 1.52 -27.53
N ILE A 1139 -9.98 0.53 -28.32
CA ILE A 1139 -10.11 -0.89 -27.99
C ILE A 1139 -8.73 -1.51 -27.97
N VAL A 1140 -8.41 -2.16 -26.86
CA VAL A 1140 -7.08 -2.66 -26.56
C VAL A 1140 -7.21 -4.13 -26.14
N PRO A 1141 -6.38 -5.05 -26.66
CA PRO A 1141 -6.35 -6.43 -26.19
C PRO A 1141 -5.61 -6.55 -24.84
N GLY A 1142 -5.96 -7.58 -24.08
CA GLY A 1142 -5.36 -7.95 -22.79
C GLY A 1142 -5.98 -7.30 -21.54
N GLY A 1143 -5.57 -7.78 -20.36
CA GLY A 1143 -6.10 -7.37 -19.05
C GLY A 1143 -5.56 -6.04 -18.49
N LEU A 1144 -5.90 -5.74 -17.23
CA LEU A 1144 -5.41 -4.56 -16.49
C LEU A 1144 -3.89 -4.61 -16.25
N GLU A 1145 -3.35 -5.80 -16.01
CA GLU A 1145 -1.94 -6.01 -15.75
C GLU A 1145 -1.05 -5.65 -16.94
N ASN A 1146 0.12 -5.10 -16.66
CA ASN A 1146 1.10 -4.74 -17.67
C ASN A 1146 1.56 -5.94 -18.51
N ARG A 1147 1.47 -7.17 -18.02
CA ARG A 1147 1.88 -8.39 -18.74
C ARG A 1147 0.74 -9.32 -19.13
N GLY A 1148 -0.50 -8.98 -18.78
CA GLY A 1148 -1.64 -9.84 -19.11
C GLY A 1148 -1.78 -10.00 -20.63
N SER A 1149 -1.77 -11.24 -21.12
CA SER A 1149 -2.16 -11.58 -22.48
C SER A 1149 -3.66 -11.34 -22.69
N GLY A 1150 -4.10 -11.55 -23.91
CA GLY A 1150 -5.52 -11.53 -24.24
C GLY A 1150 -5.75 -11.24 -25.71
N ARG A 1151 -6.91 -11.67 -26.18
CA ARG A 1151 -7.35 -11.52 -27.55
C ARG A 1151 -8.81 -11.09 -27.58
N VAL A 1152 -9.19 -10.36 -28.61
CA VAL A 1152 -10.57 -9.96 -28.83
C VAL A 1152 -10.87 -9.84 -30.31
N THR A 1153 -11.95 -10.46 -30.76
CA THR A 1153 -12.49 -10.26 -32.10
C THR A 1153 -13.70 -9.34 -32.02
N LEU A 1154 -13.58 -8.17 -32.64
CA LEU A 1154 -14.61 -7.14 -32.70
C LEU A 1154 -15.34 -7.23 -34.05
N ARG A 1155 -16.66 -7.46 -33.99
CA ARG A 1155 -17.50 -7.60 -35.18
C ARG A 1155 -18.28 -6.34 -35.52
N ARG A 1156 -18.73 -5.59 -34.51
CA ARG A 1156 -19.57 -4.40 -34.71
C ARG A 1156 -19.55 -3.49 -33.49
N ILE A 1157 -19.66 -2.19 -33.71
CA ILE A 1157 -20.01 -1.19 -32.69
C ILE A 1157 -21.12 -0.31 -33.22
N ALA A 1158 -22.14 -0.09 -32.40
CA ALA A 1158 -23.24 0.77 -32.75
C ALA A 1158 -23.73 1.58 -31.54
N THR A 1159 -24.41 2.68 -31.82
CA THR A 1159 -24.98 3.57 -30.81
C THR A 1159 -26.46 3.79 -31.08
N ALA A 1160 -27.24 3.90 -30.00
CA ALA A 1160 -28.66 4.22 -30.08
C ALA A 1160 -29.14 4.81 -28.76
N TRP A 1161 -30.09 5.75 -28.80
CA TRP A 1161 -30.81 6.14 -27.59
C TRP A 1161 -31.70 4.98 -27.14
N ARG A 1162 -31.73 4.72 -25.83
CA ARG A 1162 -32.57 3.67 -25.26
C ARG A 1162 -34.03 4.02 -25.49
N MET A 1163 -34.73 3.16 -26.22
CA MET A 1163 -36.15 3.37 -26.50
C MET A 1163 -36.96 3.32 -25.20
N PRO A 1164 -37.77 4.35 -24.89
CA PRO A 1164 -38.72 4.30 -23.79
C PRO A 1164 -39.78 3.22 -24.04
N ASP A 1165 -40.24 2.53 -23.01
CA ASP A 1165 -41.38 1.62 -23.13
C ASP A 1165 -42.66 2.42 -23.41
N GLY A 1166 -43.45 1.98 -24.40
CA GLY A 1166 -44.62 2.71 -24.89
C GLY A 1166 -44.29 4.02 -25.62
N MET A 1167 -43.07 4.18 -26.15
CA MET A 1167 -42.63 5.39 -26.86
C MET A 1167 -43.66 5.87 -27.89
N THR A 1168 -44.11 7.11 -27.75
CA THR A 1168 -45.04 7.76 -28.71
C THR A 1168 -44.28 8.36 -29.89
N GLU A 1169 -44.99 8.73 -30.97
CA GLU A 1169 -44.35 9.41 -32.11
C GLU A 1169 -43.72 10.76 -31.70
N MET A 1170 -44.31 11.47 -30.73
CA MET A 1170 -43.76 12.69 -30.15
C MET A 1170 -42.43 12.44 -29.43
N ASP A 1171 -42.36 11.37 -28.63
CA ASP A 1171 -41.13 10.97 -27.94
C ASP A 1171 -40.05 10.57 -28.95
N ARG A 1172 -40.43 9.81 -29.99
CA ARG A 1172 -39.54 9.42 -31.08
C ARG A 1172 -38.90 10.64 -31.73
N LEU A 1173 -39.70 11.63 -32.14
CA LEU A 1173 -39.18 12.86 -32.76
C LEU A 1173 -38.26 13.67 -31.83
N ARG A 1174 -38.39 13.56 -30.50
CA ARG A 1174 -37.46 14.20 -29.55
C ARG A 1174 -36.13 13.45 -29.41
N LEU A 1175 -36.09 12.19 -29.82
CA LEU A 1175 -34.94 11.31 -29.65
C LEU A 1175 -34.18 11.02 -30.94
N VAL A 1176 -34.76 11.26 -32.12
CA VAL A 1176 -34.01 11.23 -33.39
C VAL A 1176 -32.96 12.34 -33.44
N ASP A 1177 -31.90 12.11 -34.19
CA ASP A 1177 -30.85 13.11 -34.38
C ASP A 1177 -31.35 14.31 -35.19
N ALA A 1178 -30.68 15.46 -35.02
CA ALA A 1178 -31.11 16.73 -35.59
C ALA A 1178 -31.27 16.69 -37.12
N ASP A 1179 -30.43 15.92 -37.83
CA ASP A 1179 -30.48 15.78 -39.29
C ASP A 1179 -31.67 14.92 -39.76
N ALA A 1180 -32.23 14.09 -38.88
CA ALA A 1180 -33.40 13.24 -39.13
C ALA A 1180 -34.70 13.82 -38.52
N PHE A 1181 -34.65 15.00 -37.91
CA PHE A 1181 -35.79 15.63 -37.25
C PHE A 1181 -36.78 16.25 -38.25
N ASP A 1182 -38.02 15.75 -38.28
CA ASP A 1182 -39.11 16.32 -39.06
C ASP A 1182 -39.87 17.39 -38.26
N ALA A 1183 -39.54 18.65 -38.52
CA ALA A 1183 -40.13 19.79 -37.82
C ALA A 1183 -41.62 19.98 -38.13
N GLU A 1184 -42.10 19.58 -39.32
CA GLU A 1184 -43.51 19.72 -39.71
C GLU A 1184 -44.35 18.66 -38.99
N ALA A 1185 -43.92 17.40 -39.04
CA ALA A 1185 -44.57 16.31 -38.31
C ALA A 1185 -44.59 16.58 -36.79
N PHE A 1186 -43.52 17.15 -36.23
CA PHE A 1186 -43.47 17.54 -34.82
C PHE A 1186 -44.50 18.64 -34.49
N ALA A 1187 -44.60 19.67 -35.34
CA ALA A 1187 -45.55 20.76 -35.15
C ALA A 1187 -47.00 20.28 -35.21
N ASP A 1188 -47.30 19.37 -36.14
CA ASP A 1188 -48.64 18.77 -36.29
C ASP A 1188 -49.03 17.94 -35.06
N LEU A 1189 -48.11 17.10 -34.55
CA LEU A 1189 -48.35 16.31 -33.33
C LEU A 1189 -48.51 17.20 -32.09
N LEU A 1190 -47.75 18.30 -32.01
CA LEU A 1190 -47.87 19.25 -30.91
C LEU A 1190 -49.20 20.00 -30.98
N ALA A 1191 -49.63 20.41 -32.18
CA ALA A 1191 -50.92 21.04 -32.39
C ALA A 1191 -52.07 20.11 -31.97
N ALA A 1192 -52.01 18.82 -32.36
CA ALA A 1192 -53.00 17.81 -31.96
C ALA A 1192 -53.09 17.66 -30.43
N GLN A 1193 -51.95 17.57 -29.73
CA GLN A 1193 -51.90 17.49 -28.26
C GLN A 1193 -52.43 18.74 -27.54
N LEU A 1194 -52.36 19.92 -28.17
CA LEU A 1194 -52.89 21.16 -27.59
C LEU A 1194 -54.40 21.33 -27.82
N THR A 1195 -54.97 20.58 -28.76
CA THR A 1195 -56.40 20.62 -29.09
C THR A 1195 -57.22 19.53 -28.41
N ASP A 1196 -56.56 18.45 -27.96
CA ASP A 1196 -57.10 17.43 -27.06
C ASP A 1196 -57.01 17.88 -25.58
#